data_AF-A0A1Z8PYF7-F1
#
_entry.id   AF-A0A1Z8PYF7-F1
#
_cell.length_a   1.000
_cell.length_b   1.000
_cell.length_c   1.000
_cell.angle_alpha   90.00
_cell.angle_beta   90.00
_cell.angle_gamma   90.00
#
_symmetry.space_group_name_H-M   'P 1'
#
loop_
_entity.id
_entity.type
_entity.pdbx_description
1 polymer ?
#
loop_
_entity_poly.entity_id
_entity_poly.type
_entity_poly.pdbx_seq_one_letter_code
_entity_poly.pdbx_strand_id
1 'polypeptide(L)'
;MLDQGDEHIKMPAVEPIVRYVGNGSRTEFAFPFPIFASEDLAVYFGAAKRESGFDISGAGETAGGNIIFDTAPADGQQITLKRELPIERITDFIEGGDFSAATINNELDYMVASMQQIERSDRHVLRYADHEEPSNNTLPNRGERAEKVLGFDSNGDPVALKLDSTISSKDYIIGGNGAVSRELNSKLADYVSIKDFGAIGDGVADDTNAILSALASHDAIFVPEGRYRINATLRLKARQTLFGLGASSVLVCADKSFNALEIVEDHVNVRGLRIEGSDIAIRLFGLTRPVVQTAVTDVTIIAPNIGVQLDGYEDANKPCYWNNFTRVLVEQPAIHGFHLTKSGAGDTPNANKFIACRAYSLGAPITGAGFYIEYGRYNNSFSECEANVDGSAQGCFIIGSGAGETILISPYAESFNQVPNVKLESGSQETVIYNLLSVSDGAAIWDLSGGAYTAYNAGFPYKNTLQRTNCIDINTKLHRYDTSYIDTSGEVILDTSHSVHLISSYGGALTVKLPEPAQAVGVVMMIKKTDSSANVITVTEDGGAGPDGRSYFLGVENDYVNVLSNGAEWFVISSNRSPGNTRYHDGSGTYDIDMATDTYLLSSYGGAMTARLPPANAAEAVGRTVTIKKTDPSSNTITVSEQGGAGPDGYAQPLSSQYNAITVVSNGAQWYIVNKF
;
A
#
# COMPACT_ATOMS: atom_id res chain seq x y z
N MET A 1 -80.51 24.41 76.41
CA MET A 1 -79.97 25.66 75.87
C MET A 1 -78.56 25.34 75.44
N LEU A 2 -78.36 25.24 74.13
CA LEU A 2 -77.04 25.37 73.51
C LEU A 2 -76.75 26.87 73.52
N ASP A 3 -75.68 27.31 74.18
CA ASP A 3 -75.20 28.67 73.99
C ASP A 3 -73.68 28.74 74.20
N GLN A 4 -73.03 29.07 73.09
CA GLN A 4 -71.70 29.65 72.91
C GLN A 4 -70.55 29.00 73.70
N GLY A 5 -69.96 27.97 73.08
CA GLY A 5 -68.60 27.58 73.38
C GLY A 5 -67.65 28.72 73.00
N ASP A 6 -66.88 29.18 73.98
CA ASP A 6 -65.72 30.02 73.74
C ASP A 6 -64.87 29.38 72.62
N GLU A 7 -64.75 30.07 71.49
CA GLU A 7 -63.88 29.66 70.40
C GLU A 7 -62.43 29.76 70.89
N HIS A 8 -61.89 28.65 71.38
CA HIS A 8 -60.44 28.52 71.55
C HIS A 8 -59.79 28.33 70.18
N ILE A 9 -58.57 28.87 70.05
CA ILE A 9 -57.73 28.70 68.87
C ILE A 9 -57.52 27.21 68.59
N LYS A 10 -57.56 26.79 67.32
CA LYS A 10 -57.26 25.40 66.92
C LYS A 10 -56.03 25.40 66.02
N MET A 11 -55.24 24.33 66.07
CA MET A 11 -54.11 24.15 65.16
C MET A 11 -54.47 23.31 63.93
N PRO A 12 -54.77 23.92 62.75
CA PRO A 12 -54.96 23.18 61.52
C PRO A 12 -53.63 22.66 60.96
N ALA A 13 -53.68 21.64 60.12
CA ALA A 13 -52.53 21.09 59.41
C ALA A 13 -52.08 22.02 58.26
N VAL A 14 -51.52 23.17 58.61
CA VAL A 14 -50.98 24.17 57.67
C VAL A 14 -49.53 24.46 58.01
N GLU A 15 -48.75 24.81 57.00
CA GLU A 15 -47.39 25.29 57.24
C GLU A 15 -47.46 26.72 57.76
N PRO A 16 -46.90 27.03 58.94
CA PRO A 16 -47.02 28.35 59.54
C PRO A 16 -45.98 29.33 58.95
N ILE A 17 -45.93 29.41 57.62
CA ILE A 17 -45.07 30.31 56.85
C ILE A 17 -45.77 30.70 55.54
N VAL A 18 -45.68 31.97 55.18
CA VAL A 18 -46.12 32.48 53.87
C VAL A 18 -45.10 33.47 53.34
N ARG A 19 -44.97 33.54 52.01
CA ARG A 19 -44.04 34.44 51.34
C ARG A 19 -44.78 35.28 50.32
N TYR A 20 -44.46 36.57 50.31
CA TYR A 20 -44.98 37.54 49.36
C TYR A 20 -43.83 38.28 48.69
N VAL A 21 -44.15 38.95 47.58
CA VAL A 21 -43.27 39.92 46.94
C VAL A 21 -43.97 41.28 47.01
N GLY A 22 -43.30 42.27 47.57
CA GLY A 22 -43.77 43.65 47.60
C GLY A 22 -43.92 44.19 46.18
N ASN A 23 -44.94 45.02 45.96
CA ASN A 23 -45.21 45.70 44.69
C ASN A 23 -45.03 47.23 44.81
N GLY A 24 -44.41 47.69 45.90
CA GLY A 24 -44.20 49.10 46.20
C GLY A 24 -45.45 49.90 46.62
N SER A 25 -46.65 49.29 46.70
CA SER A 25 -47.91 50.01 46.99
C SER A 25 -48.84 49.32 47.99
N ARG A 26 -48.84 47.99 48.07
CA ARG A 26 -49.67 47.21 49.00
C ARG A 26 -49.05 47.21 50.40
N THR A 27 -49.84 47.54 51.41
CA THR A 27 -49.41 47.57 52.83
C THR A 27 -49.94 46.38 53.64
N GLU A 28 -51.08 45.78 53.26
CA GLU A 28 -51.72 44.70 54.02
C GLU A 28 -51.47 43.31 53.39
N PHE A 29 -51.00 42.36 54.19
CA PHE A 29 -50.74 40.98 53.80
C PHE A 29 -51.36 40.02 54.80
N ALA A 30 -51.99 38.94 54.33
CA ALA A 30 -52.57 37.93 55.20
C ALA A 30 -51.52 36.91 55.64
N PHE A 31 -51.71 36.28 56.79
CA PHE A 31 -51.00 35.06 57.19
C PHE A 31 -52.05 33.98 57.50
N PRO A 32 -52.15 32.90 56.70
CA PRO A 32 -53.24 31.92 56.79
C PRO A 32 -52.96 30.81 57.79
N PHE A 33 -52.43 31.17 58.97
CA PHE A 33 -52.08 30.22 60.03
C PHE A 33 -52.24 30.87 61.41
N PRO A 34 -52.63 30.11 62.45
CA PRO A 34 -52.85 30.67 63.78
C PRO A 34 -51.56 31.09 64.47
N ILE A 35 -51.63 32.19 65.22
CA ILE A 35 -50.62 32.68 66.18
C ILE A 35 -51.31 32.96 67.53
N PHE A 36 -50.63 32.77 68.66
CA PHE A 36 -51.25 32.93 69.99
C PHE A 36 -51.18 34.39 70.47
N ALA A 37 -50.06 35.05 70.19
CA ALA A 37 -49.85 36.48 70.39
C ALA A 37 -49.29 37.12 69.11
N SER A 38 -49.45 38.43 68.97
CA SER A 38 -48.86 39.17 67.84
C SER A 38 -47.34 39.03 67.76
N GLU A 39 -46.69 38.81 68.91
CA GLU A 39 -45.24 38.60 69.02
C GLU A 39 -44.78 37.27 68.40
N ASP A 40 -45.68 36.30 68.21
CA ASP A 40 -45.36 35.00 67.62
C ASP A 40 -45.20 35.06 66.09
N LEU A 41 -45.52 36.18 65.44
CA LEU A 41 -45.34 36.34 63.99
C LEU A 41 -44.02 37.05 63.68
N ALA A 42 -43.04 36.29 63.21
CA ALA A 42 -41.77 36.84 62.77
C ALA A 42 -41.83 37.30 61.29
N VAL A 43 -41.35 38.52 61.07
CA VAL A 43 -41.43 39.22 59.78
C VAL A 43 -40.03 39.45 59.22
N TYR A 44 -39.79 39.06 57.96
CA TYR A 44 -38.49 39.21 57.32
C TYR A 44 -38.58 39.88 55.96
N PHE A 45 -37.64 40.78 55.69
CA PHE A 45 -37.34 41.30 54.35
C PHE A 45 -36.05 40.65 53.84
N GLY A 46 -36.18 39.72 52.89
CA GLY A 46 -35.06 38.86 52.50
C GLY A 46 -34.58 38.04 53.70
N ALA A 47 -33.32 38.23 54.12
CA ALA A 47 -32.75 37.57 55.30
C ALA A 47 -32.84 38.42 56.60
N ALA A 48 -33.28 39.68 56.52
CA ALA A 48 -33.30 40.60 57.66
C ALA A 48 -34.65 40.55 58.40
N LYS A 49 -34.63 40.25 59.71
CA LYS A 49 -35.81 40.32 60.57
C LYS A 49 -36.24 41.78 60.78
N ARG A 50 -37.54 42.03 60.86
CA ARG A 50 -38.15 43.32 61.17
C ARG A 50 -38.82 43.22 62.54
N GLU A 51 -38.45 44.12 63.44
CA GLU A 51 -38.98 44.18 64.81
C GLU A 51 -40.05 45.27 64.99
N SER A 52 -40.22 46.16 64.00
CA SER A 52 -41.20 47.26 64.01
C SER A 52 -41.57 47.71 62.60
N GLY A 53 -42.51 48.64 62.47
CA GLY A 53 -42.95 49.22 61.18
C GLY A 53 -44.18 48.53 60.59
N PHE A 54 -44.93 47.81 61.42
CA PHE A 54 -46.12 47.07 61.06
C PHE A 54 -47.00 46.81 62.28
N ASP A 55 -48.30 46.63 62.04
CA ASP A 55 -49.29 46.18 63.01
C ASP A 55 -49.79 44.78 62.64
N ILE A 56 -50.07 43.95 63.66
CA ILE A 56 -50.57 42.58 63.48
C ILE A 56 -51.96 42.47 64.10
N SER A 57 -52.88 41.89 63.33
CA SER A 57 -54.24 41.59 63.74
C SER A 57 -54.55 40.10 63.55
N GLY A 58 -55.53 39.57 64.28
CA GLY A 58 -55.92 38.15 64.21
C GLY A 58 -55.07 37.20 65.06
N ALA A 59 -54.37 37.71 66.09
CA ALA A 59 -53.82 36.84 67.13
C ALA A 59 -54.94 36.19 67.93
N GLY A 60 -54.82 34.89 68.22
CA GLY A 60 -55.87 34.07 68.81
C GLY A 60 -56.83 33.43 67.80
N GLU A 61 -56.78 33.80 66.52
CA GLU A 61 -57.71 33.31 65.49
C GLU A 61 -57.18 32.05 64.78
N THR A 62 -58.04 31.03 64.65
CA THR A 62 -57.68 29.76 63.99
C THR A 62 -57.31 29.93 62.51
N ALA A 63 -57.97 30.86 61.82
CA ALA A 63 -57.74 31.12 60.40
C ALA A 63 -56.49 31.98 60.12
N GLY A 64 -55.82 32.47 61.17
CA GLY A 64 -54.79 33.50 61.09
C GLY A 64 -55.37 34.90 60.92
N GLY A 65 -54.56 35.83 60.42
CA GLY A 65 -54.90 37.25 60.39
C GLY A 65 -54.14 38.04 59.35
N ASN A 66 -54.00 39.35 59.58
CA ASN A 66 -53.33 40.27 58.66
C ASN A 66 -52.22 41.04 59.37
N ILE A 67 -51.14 41.29 58.64
CA ILE A 67 -50.11 42.27 58.95
C ILE A 67 -50.28 43.49 58.05
N ILE A 68 -50.23 44.69 58.62
CA ILE A 68 -50.31 45.97 57.91
C ILE A 68 -49.00 46.72 58.14
N PHE A 69 -48.23 46.95 57.08
CA PHE A 69 -46.99 47.74 57.16
C PHE A 69 -47.28 49.24 57.12
N ASP A 70 -46.58 50.02 57.97
CA ASP A 70 -46.67 51.49 58.00
C ASP A 70 -46.27 52.13 56.65
N THR A 71 -45.39 51.44 55.92
CA THR A 71 -44.93 51.81 54.58
C THR A 71 -44.93 50.57 53.70
N ALA A 72 -45.49 50.69 52.49
CA ALA A 72 -45.56 49.58 51.54
C ALA A 72 -44.15 49.01 51.26
N PRO A 73 -43.95 47.69 51.39
CA PRO A 73 -42.67 47.07 51.03
C PRO A 73 -42.33 47.35 49.56
N ALA A 74 -41.06 47.70 49.30
CA ALA A 74 -40.58 48.06 47.97
C ALA A 74 -40.86 46.98 46.91
N ASP A 75 -40.93 47.40 45.65
CA ASP A 75 -41.14 46.47 44.53
C ASP A 75 -40.00 45.42 44.47
N GLY A 76 -40.37 44.14 44.32
CA GLY A 76 -39.42 43.02 44.31
C GLY A 76 -38.90 42.59 45.70
N GLN A 77 -39.25 43.29 46.79
CA GLN A 77 -38.84 42.91 48.13
C GLN A 77 -39.53 41.60 48.54
N GLN A 78 -38.75 40.56 48.84
CA GLN A 78 -39.28 39.33 49.43
C GLN A 78 -39.69 39.58 50.87
N ILE A 79 -40.95 39.29 51.19
CA ILE A 79 -41.53 39.34 52.53
C ILE A 79 -41.76 37.90 52.97
N THR A 80 -41.23 37.51 54.12
CA THR A 80 -41.53 36.21 54.75
C THR A 80 -42.19 36.46 56.08
N LEU A 81 -43.39 35.89 56.25
CA LEU A 81 -44.12 35.86 57.52
C LEU A 81 -44.10 34.42 58.00
N LYS A 82 -43.66 34.17 59.23
CA LYS A 82 -43.68 32.83 59.83
C LYS A 82 -44.03 32.90 61.30
N ARG A 83 -44.69 31.86 61.80
CA ARG A 83 -44.83 31.68 63.25
C ARG A 83 -43.47 31.31 63.83
N GLU A 84 -43.08 31.97 64.91
CA GLU A 84 -41.93 31.65 65.75
C GLU A 84 -42.36 31.65 67.21
N LEU A 85 -42.68 30.46 67.71
CA LEU A 85 -43.01 30.26 69.13
C LEU A 85 -41.73 30.05 69.95
N PRO A 86 -41.61 30.69 71.13
CA PRO A 86 -40.73 30.23 72.20
C PRO A 86 -41.09 28.78 72.59
N ILE A 87 -40.15 27.84 72.49
CA ILE A 87 -40.44 26.45 72.90
C ILE A 87 -40.18 26.31 74.39
N GLU A 88 -41.15 26.75 75.19
CA GLU A 88 -41.17 26.62 76.64
C GLU A 88 -42.58 26.27 77.13
N ARG A 89 -42.67 25.56 78.26
CA ARG A 89 -43.94 25.33 78.94
C ARG A 89 -44.03 26.26 80.14
N ILE A 90 -44.99 27.18 80.11
CA ILE A 90 -45.22 28.17 81.16
C ILE A 90 -46.49 27.91 81.99
N THR A 91 -47.37 27.02 81.53
CA THR A 91 -48.61 26.67 82.23
C THR A 91 -48.38 25.55 83.27
N ASP A 92 -48.67 25.83 84.54
CA ASP A 92 -48.64 24.85 85.64
C ASP A 92 -50.05 24.55 86.18
N PHE A 93 -50.38 23.26 86.33
CA PHE A 93 -51.67 22.80 86.82
C PHE A 93 -51.55 22.45 88.31
N ILE A 94 -52.25 23.18 89.17
CA ILE A 94 -52.17 22.99 90.63
C ILE A 94 -52.97 21.74 91.03
N GLU A 95 -52.35 20.89 91.86
CA GLU A 95 -52.99 19.68 92.39
C GLU A 95 -54.23 20.04 93.23
N GLY A 96 -55.39 19.49 92.86
CA GLY A 96 -56.68 19.76 93.51
C GLY A 96 -57.39 21.06 93.07
N GLY A 97 -56.85 21.80 92.10
CA GLY A 97 -57.49 22.98 91.49
C GLY A 97 -58.50 22.64 90.38
N ASP A 98 -59.22 23.68 89.91
CA ASP A 98 -60.18 23.53 88.81
C ASP A 98 -59.49 23.17 87.49
N PHE A 99 -59.98 22.14 86.82
CA PHE A 99 -59.46 21.67 85.55
C PHE A 99 -60.17 22.37 84.38
N SER A 100 -59.63 23.51 83.95
CA SER A 100 -60.19 24.32 82.86
C SER A 100 -59.92 23.69 81.48
N ALA A 101 -61.00 23.35 80.77
CA ALA A 101 -60.94 22.86 79.39
C ALA A 101 -60.26 23.86 78.44
N ALA A 102 -60.43 25.16 78.65
CA ALA A 102 -59.80 26.19 77.82
C ALA A 102 -58.28 26.25 78.03
N THR A 103 -57.83 26.14 79.28
CA THR A 103 -56.39 26.14 79.62
C THR A 103 -55.68 24.93 79.03
N ILE A 104 -56.30 23.74 79.11
CA ILE A 104 -55.69 22.53 78.53
C ILE A 104 -55.72 22.53 77.01
N ASN A 105 -56.79 23.01 76.37
CA ASN A 105 -56.84 23.09 74.91
C ASN A 105 -55.76 24.05 74.40
N ASN A 106 -55.64 25.25 74.98
CA ASN A 106 -54.59 26.19 74.60
C ASN A 106 -53.18 25.61 74.75
N GLU A 107 -52.92 24.83 75.80
CA GLU A 107 -51.63 24.15 76.00
C GLU A 107 -51.39 23.06 74.95
N LEU A 108 -52.41 22.25 74.62
CA LEU A 108 -52.33 21.23 73.57
C LEU A 108 -52.10 21.85 72.19
N ASP A 109 -52.81 22.94 71.88
CA ASP A 109 -52.64 23.69 70.64
C ASP A 109 -51.24 24.31 70.56
N TYR A 110 -50.71 24.86 71.65
CA TYR A 110 -49.34 25.38 71.69
C TYR A 110 -48.32 24.28 71.38
N MET A 111 -48.46 23.09 71.99
CA MET A 111 -47.58 21.95 71.71
C MET A 111 -47.64 21.50 70.25
N VAL A 112 -48.85 21.39 69.68
CA VAL A 112 -49.01 21.04 68.25
C VAL A 112 -48.36 22.10 67.36
N ALA A 113 -48.51 23.38 67.72
CA ALA A 113 -47.91 24.49 66.99
C ALA A 113 -46.38 24.47 67.03
N SER A 114 -45.79 24.13 68.18
CA SER A 114 -44.35 23.93 68.34
C SER A 114 -43.85 22.74 67.52
N MET A 115 -44.59 21.62 67.50
CA MET A 115 -44.23 20.45 66.68
C MET A 115 -44.24 20.76 65.18
N GLN A 116 -45.27 21.46 64.68
CA GLN A 116 -45.31 21.93 63.29
C GLN A 116 -44.11 22.82 62.93
N GLN A 117 -43.67 23.67 63.88
CA GLN A 117 -42.51 24.53 63.68
C GLN A 117 -41.19 23.74 63.59
N ILE A 118 -41.03 22.70 64.42
CA ILE A 118 -39.87 21.80 64.38
C ILE A 118 -39.87 21.00 63.07
N GLU A 119 -40.99 20.33 62.71
CA GLU A 119 -41.11 19.55 61.48
C GLU A 119 -40.74 20.37 60.22
N ARG A 120 -41.22 21.62 60.16
CA ARG A 120 -40.87 22.54 59.08
C ARG A 120 -39.37 22.84 59.00
N SER A 121 -38.72 23.01 60.16
CA SER A 121 -37.28 23.26 60.23
C SER A 121 -36.49 22.03 59.77
N ASP A 122 -36.98 20.85 60.11
CA ASP A 122 -36.38 19.54 59.87
C ASP A 122 -36.47 19.02 58.43
N ARG A 123 -37.44 19.50 57.65
CA ARG A 123 -37.72 19.03 56.28
C ARG A 123 -36.73 19.55 55.23
N HIS A 124 -35.95 20.58 55.56
CA HIS A 124 -35.08 21.28 54.60
C HIS A 124 -33.58 21.17 54.92
N VAL A 125 -33.17 20.21 55.76
CA VAL A 125 -31.77 20.03 56.20
C VAL A 125 -31.14 18.76 55.64
N LEU A 126 -29.84 18.85 55.31
CA LEU A 126 -28.97 17.68 55.23
C LEU A 126 -28.67 17.24 56.66
N ARG A 127 -28.82 15.94 56.97
CA ARG A 127 -28.66 15.42 58.32
C ARG A 127 -27.35 14.65 58.44
N TYR A 128 -26.63 14.94 59.52
CA TYR A 128 -25.60 14.05 60.07
C TYR A 128 -26.26 12.84 60.72
N ALA A 129 -25.52 11.74 60.90
CA ALA A 129 -26.05 10.61 61.64
C ALA A 129 -26.19 10.97 63.13
N ASP A 130 -27.12 10.35 63.84
CA ASP A 130 -27.46 10.67 65.25
C ASP A 130 -26.29 10.56 66.25
N HIS A 131 -25.17 9.98 65.85
CA HIS A 131 -23.97 9.77 66.67
C HIS A 131 -22.82 10.72 66.33
N GLU A 132 -23.01 11.63 65.37
CA GLU A 132 -22.00 12.62 64.96
C GLU A 132 -22.24 13.97 65.65
N GLU A 133 -21.15 14.58 66.13
CA GLU A 133 -21.15 15.92 66.74
C GLU A 133 -20.25 16.85 65.89
N PRO A 134 -20.74 17.36 64.75
CA PRO A 134 -19.94 18.20 63.85
C PRO A 134 -19.61 19.55 64.50
N SER A 135 -18.39 20.05 64.28
CA SER A 135 -17.98 21.38 64.75
C SER A 135 -18.68 22.51 64.00
N ASN A 136 -19.11 22.27 62.75
CA ASN A 136 -19.92 23.21 61.99
C ASN A 136 -20.93 22.46 61.10
N ASN A 137 -22.22 22.70 61.33
CA ASN A 137 -23.31 22.09 60.56
C ASN A 137 -24.00 23.10 59.61
N THR A 138 -23.43 24.29 59.44
CA THR A 138 -23.98 25.33 58.57
C THR A 138 -23.29 25.30 57.21
N LEU A 139 -24.07 25.19 56.13
CA LEU A 139 -23.54 25.36 54.78
C LEU A 139 -22.88 26.74 54.62
N PRO A 140 -21.77 26.83 53.87
CA PRO A 140 -21.17 28.12 53.50
C PRO A 140 -22.21 29.06 52.87
N ASN A 141 -21.99 30.38 53.01
CA ASN A 141 -22.97 31.35 52.55
C ASN A 141 -23.21 31.25 51.03
N ARG A 142 -24.36 31.74 50.55
CA ARG A 142 -24.76 31.61 49.14
C ARG A 142 -23.69 32.14 48.15
N GLY A 143 -23.02 33.23 48.49
CA GLY A 143 -21.97 33.81 47.64
C GLY A 143 -20.73 32.93 47.56
N GLU A 144 -20.33 32.31 48.67
CA GLU A 144 -19.15 31.44 48.75
C GLU A 144 -19.33 30.11 48.02
N ARG A 145 -20.56 29.61 47.92
CA ARG A 145 -20.89 28.33 47.27
C ARG A 145 -21.34 28.47 45.81
N ALA A 146 -21.44 29.67 45.27
CA ALA A 146 -21.74 29.85 43.84
C ALA A 146 -20.62 29.21 42.99
N GLU A 147 -21.00 28.39 42.00
CA GLU A 147 -20.10 27.64 41.11
C GLU A 147 -19.09 26.69 41.81
N LYS A 148 -19.40 26.26 43.04
CA LYS A 148 -18.58 25.33 43.82
C LYS A 148 -19.34 24.05 44.15
N VAL A 149 -18.60 22.98 44.44
CA VAL A 149 -19.17 21.70 44.89
C VAL A 149 -19.21 21.62 46.41
N LEU A 150 -20.21 20.94 46.96
CA LEU A 150 -20.23 20.59 48.38
C LEU A 150 -19.22 19.48 48.62
N GLY A 151 -18.24 19.75 49.46
CA GLY A 151 -17.28 18.76 49.97
C GLY A 151 -17.19 18.82 51.49
N PHE A 152 -16.29 18.01 52.05
CA PHE A 152 -16.00 17.99 53.47
C PHE A 152 -14.51 18.26 53.68
N ASP A 153 -14.17 19.05 54.70
CA ASP A 153 -12.78 19.30 55.08
C ASP A 153 -12.19 18.14 55.89
N SER A 154 -10.98 18.30 56.43
CA SER A 154 -10.31 17.27 57.23
C SER A 154 -11.04 16.91 58.53
N ASN A 155 -11.96 17.75 58.99
CA ASN A 155 -12.76 17.54 60.19
C ASN A 155 -14.15 16.98 59.85
N GLY A 156 -14.49 16.79 58.57
CA GLY A 156 -15.81 16.36 58.14
C GLY A 156 -16.85 17.48 58.08
N ASP A 157 -16.43 18.74 58.21
CA ASP A 157 -17.33 19.91 58.16
C ASP A 157 -17.61 20.31 56.69
N PRO A 158 -18.80 20.84 56.38
CA PRO A 158 -19.20 21.13 55.01
C PRO A 158 -18.44 22.35 54.49
N VAL A 159 -17.77 22.18 53.35
CA VAL A 159 -16.96 23.22 52.71
C VAL A 159 -17.30 23.35 51.23
N ALA A 160 -17.21 24.56 50.69
CA ALA A 160 -17.41 24.83 49.27
C ALA A 160 -16.08 24.71 48.53
N LEU A 161 -15.89 23.63 47.78
CA LEU A 161 -14.67 23.36 47.02
C LEU A 161 -14.79 23.88 45.60
N LYS A 162 -13.72 24.48 45.07
CA LYS A 162 -13.69 24.88 43.66
C LYS A 162 -13.59 23.63 42.77
N LEU A 163 -14.26 23.66 41.63
CA LEU A 163 -14.32 22.51 40.70
C LEU A 163 -12.93 22.17 40.11
N ASP A 164 -12.08 23.18 39.94
CA ASP A 164 -10.71 23.07 39.43
C ASP A 164 -9.76 22.24 40.32
N SER A 165 -9.99 22.26 41.63
CA SER A 165 -9.14 21.61 42.63
C SER A 165 -9.58 20.18 42.94
N THR A 166 -10.79 19.78 42.58
CA THR A 166 -11.33 18.42 42.79
C THR A 166 -11.07 17.43 41.64
N ILE A 167 -10.62 17.92 40.48
CA ILE A 167 -10.23 17.09 39.31
C ILE A 167 -8.70 17.00 39.17
N SER A 168 -7.94 17.85 39.87
CA SER A 168 -6.49 17.74 39.93
C SER A 168 -6.09 16.42 40.59
N SER A 169 -5.51 15.53 39.78
CA SER A 169 -4.76 14.32 40.14
C SER A 169 -5.54 13.27 40.94
N LYS A 170 -6.47 12.57 40.28
CA LYS A 170 -6.64 11.15 40.62
C LYS A 170 -5.54 10.34 39.96
N ASP A 171 -4.97 9.43 40.72
CA ASP A 171 -4.09 8.39 40.24
C ASP A 171 -4.88 7.37 39.41
N TYR A 172 -4.39 7.04 38.22
CA TYR A 172 -4.85 5.94 37.39
C TYR A 172 -3.97 4.72 37.63
N ILE A 173 -4.59 3.61 38.00
CA ILE A 173 -3.96 2.28 38.01
C ILE A 173 -4.78 1.32 37.16
N ILE A 174 -4.14 0.70 36.17
CA ILE A 174 -4.77 -0.35 35.38
C ILE A 174 -4.87 -1.63 36.23
N GLY A 175 -5.93 -2.42 36.07
CA GLY A 175 -6.04 -3.72 36.75
C GLY A 175 -5.00 -4.71 36.21
N GLY A 176 -4.21 -5.33 37.09
CA GLY A 176 -3.22 -6.35 36.73
C GLY A 176 -2.09 -6.46 37.75
N ASN A 177 -1.50 -7.65 37.89
CA ASN A 177 -0.34 -7.84 38.78
C ASN A 177 0.86 -7.06 38.23
N GLY A 178 1.49 -6.23 39.08
CA GLY A 178 2.61 -5.38 38.70
C GLY A 178 2.22 -4.04 38.05
N ALA A 179 0.94 -3.67 38.01
CA ALA A 179 0.52 -2.35 37.56
C ALA A 179 1.04 -1.25 38.51
N VAL A 180 1.51 -0.14 37.93
CA VAL A 180 2.04 1.02 38.67
C VAL A 180 1.07 2.18 38.49
N SER A 181 0.82 2.92 39.58
CA SER A 181 0.02 4.14 39.55
C SER A 181 0.69 5.23 38.73
N ARG A 182 -0.11 6.04 38.02
CA ARG A 182 0.36 7.27 37.38
C ARG A 182 -0.76 8.29 37.30
N GLU A 183 -0.41 9.55 37.02
CA GLU A 183 -1.43 10.61 36.95
C GLU A 183 -2.46 10.36 35.84
N LEU A 184 -3.75 10.54 36.14
CA LEU A 184 -4.83 10.40 35.16
C LEU A 184 -4.66 11.33 33.96
N ASN A 185 -4.18 12.56 34.16
CA ASN A 185 -3.93 13.49 33.07
C ASN A 185 -2.84 12.97 32.12
N SER A 186 -1.77 12.38 32.67
CA SER A 186 -0.77 11.67 31.88
C SER A 186 -1.38 10.50 31.13
N LYS A 187 -2.37 9.79 31.70
CA LYS A 187 -3.07 8.70 31.01
C LYS A 187 -3.93 9.17 29.85
N LEU A 188 -4.68 10.24 30.05
CA LEU A 188 -5.51 10.82 28.99
C LEU A 188 -4.67 11.39 27.85
N ALA A 189 -3.42 11.78 28.11
CA ALA A 189 -2.49 12.30 27.10
C ALA A 189 -1.76 11.21 26.28
N ASP A 190 -1.94 9.90 26.55
CA ASP A 190 -1.27 8.83 25.78
C ASP A 190 -1.64 8.87 24.29
N TYR A 191 -2.90 9.18 23.99
CA TYR A 191 -3.43 9.31 22.64
C TYR A 191 -4.26 10.58 22.57
N VAL A 192 -3.82 11.51 21.73
CA VAL A 192 -4.50 12.78 21.55
C VAL A 192 -5.55 12.62 20.46
N SER A 193 -6.81 12.84 20.81
CA SER A 193 -7.93 12.79 19.88
C SER A 193 -8.10 14.14 19.18
N ILE A 194 -8.46 14.14 17.91
CA ILE A 194 -8.89 15.37 17.22
C ILE A 194 -10.12 16.03 17.89
N LYS A 195 -10.92 15.26 18.64
CA LYS A 195 -12.05 15.79 19.43
C LYS A 195 -11.60 16.63 20.62
N ASP A 196 -10.38 16.40 21.13
CA ASP A 196 -9.79 17.24 22.19
C ASP A 196 -9.49 18.66 21.68
N PHE A 197 -9.41 18.83 20.35
CA PHE A 197 -9.24 20.10 19.65
C PHE A 197 -10.55 20.66 19.07
N GLY A 198 -11.69 20.06 19.42
CA GLY A 198 -13.01 20.56 19.02
C GLY A 198 -13.55 19.99 17.70
N ALA A 199 -12.96 18.92 17.15
CA ALA A 199 -13.56 18.23 16.01
C ALA A 199 -14.91 17.59 16.41
N ILE A 200 -15.93 17.78 15.59
CA ILE A 200 -17.30 17.31 15.81
C ILE A 200 -17.48 15.93 15.18
N GLY A 201 -17.11 15.77 13.90
CA GLY A 201 -17.20 14.49 13.20
C GLY A 201 -18.62 14.08 12.78
N ASP A 202 -19.49 15.05 12.49
CA ASP A 202 -20.88 14.84 12.05
C ASP A 202 -21.07 14.82 10.52
N GLY A 203 -20.01 15.06 9.75
CA GLY A 203 -19.99 15.13 8.29
C GLY A 203 -20.43 16.48 7.72
N VAL A 204 -20.77 17.45 8.57
CA VAL A 204 -21.31 18.77 8.19
C VAL A 204 -20.40 19.89 8.68
N ALA A 205 -20.05 19.87 9.97
CA ALA A 205 -19.15 20.85 10.56
C ALA A 205 -17.75 20.76 9.96
N ASP A 206 -17.12 21.92 9.75
CA ASP A 206 -15.74 21.97 9.28
C ASP A 206 -14.77 21.67 10.44
N ASP A 207 -14.15 20.49 10.39
CA ASP A 207 -13.23 19.98 11.40
C ASP A 207 -11.77 20.31 11.09
N THR A 208 -11.49 21.03 9.98
CA THR A 208 -10.12 21.28 9.48
C THR A 208 -9.22 21.90 10.55
N ASN A 209 -9.67 22.96 11.22
CA ASN A 209 -8.85 23.69 12.19
C ASN A 209 -8.55 22.86 13.45
N ALA A 210 -9.49 22.02 13.88
CA ALA A 210 -9.27 21.12 15.02
C ALA A 210 -8.17 20.11 14.70
N ILE A 211 -8.21 19.50 13.50
CA ILE A 211 -7.21 18.53 13.06
C ILE A 211 -5.83 19.19 12.86
N LEU A 212 -5.78 20.36 12.23
CA LEU A 212 -4.53 21.12 12.08
C LEU A 212 -3.92 21.53 13.42
N SER A 213 -4.76 21.92 14.39
CA SER A 213 -4.29 22.28 15.74
C SER A 213 -3.74 21.06 16.49
N ALA A 214 -4.38 19.90 16.32
CA ALA A 214 -3.88 18.64 16.86
C ALA A 214 -2.51 18.28 16.27
N LEU A 215 -2.39 18.27 14.94
CA LEU A 215 -1.13 18.01 14.21
C LEU A 215 -0.03 19.04 14.50
N ALA A 216 -0.39 20.28 14.83
CA ALA A 216 0.59 21.29 15.23
C ALA A 216 1.13 21.07 16.66
N SER A 217 0.36 20.40 17.51
CA SER A 217 0.64 20.28 18.94
C SER A 217 1.25 18.94 19.33
N HIS A 218 0.97 17.87 18.58
CA HIS A 218 1.37 16.52 18.94
C HIS A 218 1.74 15.68 17.71
N ASP A 219 2.60 14.67 17.92
CA ASP A 219 3.05 13.79 16.86
C ASP A 219 2.10 12.60 16.61
N ALA A 220 1.37 12.12 17.61
CA ALA A 220 0.48 10.96 17.48
C ALA A 220 -0.99 11.35 17.66
N ILE A 221 -1.71 11.46 16.54
CA ILE A 221 -3.08 11.96 16.47
C ILE A 221 -4.07 10.83 16.17
N PHE A 222 -5.00 10.63 17.08
CA PHE A 222 -6.11 9.70 16.93
C PHE A 222 -7.31 10.38 16.26
N VAL A 223 -7.86 9.72 15.25
CA VAL A 223 -9.12 10.07 14.57
C VAL A 223 -10.19 9.08 15.04
N PRO A 224 -11.06 9.43 16.01
CA PRO A 224 -12.12 8.53 16.46
C PRO A 224 -13.12 8.23 15.35
N GLU A 225 -14.04 7.30 15.61
CA GLU A 225 -15.21 7.10 14.73
C GLU A 225 -15.97 8.44 14.51
N GLY A 226 -16.29 8.71 13.25
CA GLY A 226 -16.96 9.93 12.83
C GLY A 226 -16.67 10.28 11.37
N ARG A 227 -17.41 11.25 10.84
CA ARG A 227 -17.21 11.83 9.52
C ARG A 227 -16.70 13.26 9.69
N TYR A 228 -15.43 13.50 9.45
CA TYR A 228 -14.80 14.79 9.68
C TYR A 228 -14.66 15.55 8.37
N ARG A 229 -15.45 16.60 8.18
CA ARG A 229 -15.42 17.37 6.95
C ARG A 229 -14.21 18.30 6.96
N ILE A 230 -13.43 18.29 5.88
CA ILE A 230 -12.26 19.15 5.70
C ILE A 230 -12.41 20.03 4.46
N ASN A 231 -11.98 21.30 4.57
CA ASN A 231 -12.00 22.30 3.49
C ASN A 231 -10.59 22.70 3.02
N ALA A 232 -9.54 22.15 3.64
CA ALA A 232 -8.16 22.41 3.26
C ALA A 232 -7.26 21.20 3.53
N THR A 233 -6.09 21.20 2.90
CA THR A 233 -5.07 20.15 3.04
C THR A 233 -4.59 19.99 4.47
N LEU A 234 -4.54 18.74 4.94
CA LEU A 234 -3.88 18.36 6.18
C LEU A 234 -2.45 17.94 5.88
N ARG A 235 -1.47 18.72 6.35
CA ARG A 235 -0.06 18.46 6.10
C ARG A 235 0.60 17.77 7.28
N LEU A 236 1.21 16.62 7.03
CA LEU A 236 1.97 15.84 8.00
C LEU A 236 3.47 16.09 7.83
N LYS A 237 4.16 16.31 8.96
CA LYS A 237 5.60 16.55 9.06
C LYS A 237 6.32 15.36 9.69
N ALA A 238 7.64 15.48 9.86
CA ALA A 238 8.46 14.35 10.27
C ALA A 238 7.97 13.69 11.57
N ARG A 239 7.97 12.35 11.59
CA ARG A 239 7.62 11.49 12.75
C ARG A 239 6.16 11.53 13.20
N GLN A 240 5.27 12.18 12.45
CA GLN A 240 3.86 12.24 12.80
C GLN A 240 3.11 10.96 12.43
N THR A 241 2.18 10.56 13.29
CA THR A 241 1.25 9.45 13.11
C THR A 241 -0.18 10.00 13.11
N LEU A 242 -0.94 9.74 12.06
CA LEU A 242 -2.38 9.97 12.00
C LEU A 242 -3.07 8.61 11.86
N PHE A 243 -3.85 8.21 12.87
CA PHE A 243 -4.44 6.89 12.91
C PHE A 243 -5.91 6.88 13.35
N GLY A 244 -6.70 5.99 12.77
CA GLY A 244 -8.11 5.81 13.13
C GLY A 244 -8.51 4.35 13.33
N LEU A 245 -9.82 4.11 13.26
CA LEU A 245 -10.47 2.82 13.49
C LEU A 245 -10.89 2.11 12.19
N GLY A 246 -10.18 2.40 11.08
CA GLY A 246 -10.47 1.87 9.76
C GLY A 246 -11.54 2.68 9.04
N ALA A 247 -12.51 2.00 8.42
CA ALA A 247 -13.52 2.62 7.56
C ALA A 247 -14.50 3.55 8.30
N SER A 248 -14.53 3.53 9.64
CA SER A 248 -15.39 4.39 10.48
C SER A 248 -14.75 5.74 10.85
N SER A 249 -13.44 5.90 10.65
CA SER A 249 -12.73 7.17 10.84
C SER A 249 -12.57 7.87 9.49
N VAL A 250 -13.56 8.70 9.13
CA VAL A 250 -13.71 9.22 7.76
C VAL A 250 -13.29 10.68 7.67
N LEU A 251 -12.33 10.99 6.80
CA LEU A 251 -12.05 12.35 6.34
C LEU A 251 -12.86 12.61 5.06
N VAL A 252 -13.74 13.61 5.10
CA VAL A 252 -14.60 13.96 3.96
C VAL A 252 -14.13 15.30 3.41
N CYS A 253 -13.48 15.29 2.26
CA CYS A 253 -13.13 16.54 1.58
C CYS A 253 -14.39 17.23 1.07
N ALA A 254 -14.42 18.55 1.21
CA ALA A 254 -15.56 19.36 0.79
C ALA A 254 -15.77 19.36 -0.73
N ASP A 255 -14.68 19.26 -1.48
CA ASP A 255 -14.64 19.14 -2.92
C ASP A 255 -13.28 18.57 -3.37
N LYS A 256 -13.14 18.36 -4.68
CA LYS A 256 -11.93 17.82 -5.31
C LYS A 256 -10.95 18.90 -5.76
N SER A 257 -10.90 20.07 -5.12
CA SER A 257 -9.98 21.17 -5.49
C SER A 257 -8.65 21.16 -4.74
N PHE A 258 -8.50 20.29 -3.74
CA PHE A 258 -7.31 20.21 -2.89
C PHE A 258 -6.94 18.78 -2.52
N ASN A 259 -5.69 18.60 -2.11
CA ASN A 259 -5.17 17.32 -1.61
C ASN A 259 -5.65 17.08 -0.19
N ALA A 260 -6.17 15.90 0.14
CA ALA A 260 -6.62 15.62 1.51
C ALA A 260 -5.43 15.60 2.48
N LEU A 261 -4.46 14.71 2.22
CA LEU A 261 -3.24 14.58 3.01
C LEU A 261 -2.00 14.90 2.17
N GLU A 262 -1.12 15.73 2.72
CA GLU A 262 0.23 15.95 2.18
C GLU A 262 1.28 15.51 3.18
N ILE A 263 2.09 14.52 2.81
CA ILE A 263 3.22 14.04 3.60
C ILE A 263 4.48 14.63 2.99
N VAL A 264 5.12 15.54 3.71
CA VAL A 264 6.18 16.39 3.15
C VAL A 264 7.58 16.15 3.72
N GLU A 265 7.68 15.25 4.70
CA GLU A 265 8.91 14.90 5.43
C GLU A 265 8.94 13.40 5.79
N ASP A 266 9.93 12.99 6.58
CA ASP A 266 10.29 11.59 6.86
C ASP A 266 9.60 10.93 8.06
N HIS A 267 9.54 9.59 8.10
CA HIS A 267 9.02 8.78 9.21
C HIS A 267 7.55 9.01 9.57
N VAL A 268 6.70 9.34 8.60
CA VAL A 268 5.26 9.54 8.82
C VAL A 268 4.51 8.21 8.79
N ASN A 269 3.48 8.07 9.64
CA ASN A 269 2.59 6.91 9.65
C ASN A 269 1.13 7.32 9.47
N VAL A 270 0.46 6.83 8.43
CA VAL A 270 -0.98 7.05 8.23
C VAL A 270 -1.67 5.70 8.20
N ARG A 271 -2.66 5.47 9.08
CA ARG A 271 -3.32 4.16 9.13
C ARG A 271 -4.76 4.14 9.59
N GLY A 272 -5.53 3.17 9.12
CA GLY A 272 -6.88 2.92 9.62
C GLY A 272 -7.82 4.11 9.40
N LEU A 273 -7.83 4.67 8.19
CA LEU A 273 -8.65 5.82 7.83
C LEU A 273 -9.47 5.53 6.57
N ARG A 274 -10.57 6.27 6.41
CA ARG A 274 -11.26 6.42 5.13
C ARG A 274 -11.14 7.87 4.67
N ILE A 275 -10.86 8.10 3.39
CA ILE A 275 -10.77 9.44 2.78
C ILE A 275 -11.74 9.51 1.60
N GLU A 276 -12.59 10.54 1.56
CA GLU A 276 -13.61 10.71 0.52
C GLU A 276 -13.43 12.04 -0.23
N GLY A 277 -13.45 11.99 -1.57
CA GLY A 277 -13.74 13.16 -2.42
C GLY A 277 -12.65 14.22 -2.53
N SER A 278 -11.39 13.85 -2.76
CA SER A 278 -10.24 14.77 -2.88
C SER A 278 -9.76 14.99 -4.32
N ASP A 279 -8.87 15.97 -4.55
CA ASP A 279 -8.02 15.97 -5.74
C ASP A 279 -7.04 14.78 -5.67
N ILE A 280 -6.00 14.89 -4.85
CA ILE A 280 -5.15 13.76 -4.45
C ILE A 280 -5.47 13.37 -3.01
N ALA A 281 -5.80 12.11 -2.73
CA ALA A 281 -6.12 11.72 -1.35
C ALA A 281 -4.88 11.70 -0.46
N ILE A 282 -3.79 11.11 -0.94
CA ILE A 282 -2.51 11.09 -0.23
C ILE A 282 -1.38 11.44 -1.20
N ARG A 283 -0.73 12.59 -0.99
CA ARG A 283 0.42 13.04 -1.77
C ARG A 283 1.69 13.01 -0.93
N LEU A 284 2.73 12.34 -1.42
CA LEU A 284 4.07 12.32 -0.83
C LEU A 284 5.03 13.09 -1.73
N PHE A 285 5.71 14.09 -1.18
CA PHE A 285 6.72 14.86 -1.91
C PHE A 285 7.66 15.60 -0.95
N GLY A 286 8.96 15.64 -1.24
CA GLY A 286 9.92 16.30 -0.35
C GLY A 286 9.88 17.81 -0.48
N LEU A 287 9.21 18.50 0.45
CA LEU A 287 9.11 19.96 0.46
C LEU A 287 10.30 20.60 1.19
N THR A 288 10.47 20.24 2.46
CA THR A 288 11.51 20.74 3.37
C THR A 288 12.61 19.72 3.61
N ARG A 289 12.30 18.43 3.51
CA ARG A 289 13.18 17.28 3.76
C ARG A 289 12.83 16.12 2.81
N PRO A 290 13.65 15.07 2.71
CA PRO A 290 13.26 13.84 2.03
C PRO A 290 12.00 13.23 2.64
N VAL A 291 11.19 12.53 1.83
CA VAL A 291 10.10 11.69 2.30
C VAL A 291 10.55 10.25 2.24
N VAL A 292 10.96 9.73 3.39
CA VAL A 292 11.51 8.38 3.58
C VAL A 292 10.95 7.72 4.82
N GLN A 293 10.99 6.38 4.87
CA GLN A 293 10.54 5.62 6.03
C GLN A 293 9.08 5.90 6.41
N THR A 294 8.28 6.38 5.45
CA THR A 294 6.85 6.64 5.64
C THR A 294 6.07 5.36 5.37
N ALA A 295 5.01 5.13 6.14
CA ALA A 295 4.11 4.01 5.98
C ALA A 295 2.64 4.46 5.88
N VAL A 296 1.93 3.94 4.87
CA VAL A 296 0.47 4.10 4.72
C VAL A 296 -0.17 2.72 4.73
N THR A 297 -0.98 2.42 5.76
CA THR A 297 -1.49 1.06 5.97
C THR A 297 -2.97 1.03 6.32
N ASP A 298 -3.76 0.12 5.74
CA ASP A 298 -5.18 -0.05 6.08
C ASP A 298 -6.01 1.23 5.83
N VAL A 299 -5.81 1.85 4.67
CA VAL A 299 -6.52 3.09 4.29
C VAL A 299 -7.45 2.82 3.11
N THR A 300 -8.69 3.26 3.22
CA THR A 300 -9.67 3.24 2.13
C THR A 300 -9.85 4.65 1.56
N ILE A 301 -9.74 4.81 0.26
CA ILE A 301 -9.88 6.08 -0.44
C ILE A 301 -11.03 5.94 -1.43
N ILE A 302 -11.97 6.87 -1.44
CA ILE A 302 -13.18 6.78 -2.27
C ILE A 302 -13.36 8.04 -3.10
N ALA A 303 -13.57 7.82 -4.40
CA ALA A 303 -13.84 8.83 -5.40
C ALA A 303 -12.84 10.02 -5.44
N PRO A 304 -11.51 9.80 -5.35
CA PRO A 304 -10.54 10.88 -5.56
C PRO A 304 -10.41 11.22 -7.06
N ASN A 305 -9.69 12.28 -7.44
CA ASN A 305 -9.13 12.33 -8.80
C ASN A 305 -7.93 11.37 -8.90
N ILE A 306 -7.01 11.44 -7.94
CA ILE A 306 -5.88 10.52 -7.78
C ILE A 306 -5.89 9.95 -6.35
N GLY A 307 -5.80 8.63 -6.19
CA GLY A 307 -5.76 8.02 -4.86
C GLY A 307 -4.47 8.36 -4.12
N VAL A 308 -3.37 7.78 -4.56
CA VAL A 308 -2.04 8.00 -3.96
C VAL A 308 -1.09 8.53 -5.01
N GLN A 309 -0.42 9.64 -4.72
CA GLN A 309 0.64 10.18 -5.57
C GLN A 309 1.96 10.27 -4.81
N LEU A 310 3.02 9.71 -5.40
CA LEU A 310 4.40 9.98 -5.02
C LEU A 310 5.00 10.87 -6.10
N ASP A 311 5.59 11.98 -5.69
CA ASP A 311 6.12 12.98 -6.60
C ASP A 311 7.57 13.30 -6.27
N GLY A 312 8.43 13.22 -7.29
CA GLY A 312 9.82 13.63 -7.21
C GLY A 312 10.02 15.13 -6.94
N TYR A 313 9.02 15.94 -7.27
CA TYR A 313 8.93 17.37 -6.99
C TYR A 313 10.17 18.16 -7.46
N GLU A 314 10.61 19.16 -6.70
CA GLU A 314 11.55 20.18 -7.19
C GLU A 314 13.04 19.92 -6.87
N ASP A 315 13.35 19.26 -5.76
CA ASP A 315 14.71 19.23 -5.20
C ASP A 315 15.24 17.80 -5.10
N ALA A 316 16.33 17.50 -5.82
CA ALA A 316 16.94 16.17 -5.83
C ALA A 316 17.52 15.75 -4.46
N ASN A 317 17.75 16.70 -3.54
CA ASN A 317 18.18 16.39 -2.17
C ASN A 317 17.01 16.08 -1.23
N LYS A 318 15.77 16.16 -1.73
CA LYS A 318 14.53 15.85 -0.98
C LYS A 318 13.72 14.77 -1.70
N PRO A 319 14.33 13.60 -1.97
CA PRO A 319 13.66 12.54 -2.72
C PRO A 319 12.45 11.96 -1.97
N CYS A 320 11.53 11.39 -2.73
CA CYS A 320 10.42 10.56 -2.23
C CYS A 320 10.73 9.08 -2.47
N TYR A 321 11.33 8.41 -1.49
CA TYR A 321 11.83 7.04 -1.66
C TYR A 321 11.81 6.23 -0.36
N TRP A 322 11.91 4.89 -0.44
CA TRP A 322 11.83 4.00 0.73
C TRP A 322 10.55 4.15 1.57
N ASN A 323 9.41 4.30 0.91
CA ASN A 323 8.10 4.36 1.56
C ASN A 323 7.33 3.06 1.33
N ASN A 324 6.46 2.71 2.28
CA ASN A 324 5.70 1.47 2.29
C ASN A 324 4.18 1.73 2.27
N PHE A 325 3.48 1.01 1.40
CA PHE A 325 2.04 1.03 1.28
C PHE A 325 1.51 -0.39 1.43
N THR A 326 0.55 -0.60 2.34
CA THR A 326 0.03 -1.95 2.59
C THR A 326 -1.47 -1.93 2.81
N ARG A 327 -2.22 -2.75 2.07
CA ARG A 327 -3.69 -2.81 2.17
C ARG A 327 -4.35 -1.43 2.00
N VAL A 328 -3.89 -0.67 1.00
CA VAL A 328 -4.50 0.60 0.59
C VAL A 328 -5.47 0.33 -0.54
N LEU A 329 -6.74 0.67 -0.35
CA LEU A 329 -7.82 0.50 -1.32
C LEU A 329 -8.22 1.86 -1.87
N VAL A 330 -8.17 2.03 -3.19
CA VAL A 330 -8.63 3.22 -3.91
C VAL A 330 -9.83 2.84 -4.77
N GLU A 331 -11.01 3.32 -4.42
CA GLU A 331 -12.25 3.09 -5.14
C GLU A 331 -12.61 4.29 -6.01
N GLN A 332 -13.05 4.02 -7.24
CA GLN A 332 -13.59 5.01 -8.18
C GLN A 332 -12.68 6.25 -8.43
N PRO A 333 -11.36 6.10 -8.61
CA PRO A 333 -10.51 7.25 -8.94
C PRO A 333 -10.85 7.81 -10.33
N ALA A 334 -10.99 9.13 -10.47
CA ALA A 334 -11.34 9.72 -11.77
C ALA A 334 -10.18 9.67 -12.80
N ILE A 335 -8.93 9.68 -12.31
CA ILE A 335 -7.72 9.71 -13.14
C ILE A 335 -6.83 8.51 -12.84
N HIS A 336 -6.23 8.43 -11.65
CA HIS A 336 -5.30 7.35 -11.29
C HIS A 336 -5.60 6.76 -9.90
N GLY A 337 -5.46 5.44 -9.75
CA GLY A 337 -5.44 4.83 -8.42
C GLY A 337 -4.17 5.21 -7.66
N PHE A 338 -3.03 4.82 -8.23
CA PHE A 338 -1.69 5.10 -7.73
C PHE A 338 -0.86 5.76 -8.83
N HIS A 339 -0.10 6.80 -8.49
CA HIS A 339 0.66 7.58 -9.46
C HIS A 339 2.07 7.91 -8.94
N LEU A 340 3.12 7.47 -9.65
CA LEU A 340 4.51 7.83 -9.38
C LEU A 340 4.98 8.79 -10.47
N THR A 341 5.10 10.07 -10.14
CA THR A 341 5.41 11.15 -11.08
C THR A 341 6.62 11.97 -10.64
N LYS A 342 7.01 12.93 -11.47
CA LYS A 342 8.04 13.91 -11.20
C LYS A 342 7.62 15.24 -11.80
N SER A 343 7.02 16.10 -10.97
CA SER A 343 6.48 17.39 -11.41
C SER A 343 7.56 18.47 -11.64
N GLY A 344 8.73 18.34 -11.02
CA GLY A 344 9.83 19.31 -11.11
C GLY A 344 11.20 18.69 -11.35
N ALA A 345 12.26 19.39 -10.92
CA ALA A 345 13.65 18.98 -11.16
C ALA A 345 14.19 17.90 -10.20
N GLY A 346 13.40 17.45 -9.23
CA GLY A 346 13.81 16.53 -8.17
C GLY A 346 14.12 15.10 -8.64
N ASP A 347 14.48 14.21 -7.72
CA ASP A 347 14.76 12.81 -8.09
C ASP A 347 13.45 12.04 -8.32
N THR A 348 13.47 10.98 -9.11
CA THR A 348 12.24 10.20 -9.34
C THR A 348 11.82 9.43 -8.09
N PRO A 349 10.51 9.14 -7.89
CA PRO A 349 10.10 8.24 -6.84
C PRO A 349 10.78 6.89 -6.99
N ASN A 350 11.50 6.44 -5.96
CA ASN A 350 12.28 5.21 -6.04
C ASN A 350 12.23 4.35 -4.79
N ALA A 351 12.61 3.07 -4.90
CA ALA A 351 12.63 2.10 -3.79
C ALA A 351 11.32 1.96 -2.96
N ASN A 352 10.17 2.39 -3.48
CA ASN A 352 8.89 2.32 -2.76
C ASN A 352 8.25 0.93 -2.90
N LYS A 353 7.57 0.47 -1.85
CA LYS A 353 6.96 -0.87 -1.80
C LYS A 353 5.45 -0.77 -1.62
N PHE A 354 4.71 -1.42 -2.50
CA PHE A 354 3.26 -1.53 -2.48
C PHE A 354 2.89 -3.00 -2.34
N ILE A 355 2.13 -3.33 -1.29
CA ILE A 355 1.78 -4.71 -0.93
C ILE A 355 0.28 -4.80 -0.71
N ALA A 356 -0.41 -5.65 -1.48
CA ALA A 356 -1.86 -5.80 -1.38
C ALA A 356 -2.63 -4.48 -1.56
N CYS A 357 -2.13 -3.58 -2.40
CA CYS A 357 -2.80 -2.32 -2.75
C CYS A 357 -3.76 -2.54 -3.91
N ARG A 358 -4.92 -1.87 -3.90
CA ARG A 358 -6.01 -2.11 -4.84
C ARG A 358 -6.53 -0.81 -5.43
N ALA A 359 -6.64 -0.72 -6.75
CA ALA A 359 -7.38 0.30 -7.46
C ALA A 359 -8.62 -0.35 -8.09
N TYR A 360 -9.82 0.05 -7.66
CA TYR A 360 -11.07 -0.63 -7.99
C TYR A 360 -12.08 0.36 -8.58
N SER A 361 -12.39 0.21 -9.87
CA SER A 361 -13.27 1.15 -10.59
C SER A 361 -14.71 1.13 -10.08
N LEU A 362 -15.22 -0.03 -9.63
CA LEU A 362 -16.66 -0.26 -9.42
C LEU A 362 -17.52 0.18 -10.63
N GLY A 363 -16.96 0.10 -11.85
CA GLY A 363 -17.59 0.56 -13.08
C GLY A 363 -17.63 2.09 -13.27
N ALA A 364 -16.99 2.87 -12.39
CA ALA A 364 -16.83 4.30 -12.59
C ALA A 364 -15.73 4.58 -13.64
N PRO A 365 -15.90 5.57 -14.53
CA PRO A 365 -14.88 5.93 -15.50
C PRO A 365 -13.56 6.33 -14.84
N ILE A 366 -12.46 5.76 -15.35
CA ILE A 366 -11.09 6.11 -15.00
C ILE A 366 -10.43 6.61 -16.28
N THR A 367 -9.99 7.86 -16.31
CA THR A 367 -9.36 8.45 -17.52
C THR A 367 -7.88 8.11 -17.67
N GLY A 368 -7.24 7.67 -16.58
CA GLY A 368 -5.85 7.24 -16.53
C GLY A 368 -5.72 5.74 -16.30
N ALA A 369 -5.24 5.33 -15.11
CA ALA A 369 -4.85 3.94 -14.84
C ALA A 369 -5.08 3.52 -13.39
N GLY A 370 -5.14 2.21 -13.13
CA GLY A 370 -5.10 1.69 -11.77
C GLY A 370 -3.78 2.06 -11.07
N PHE A 371 -2.66 1.72 -11.71
CA PHE A 371 -1.32 2.14 -11.30
C PHE A 371 -0.61 2.77 -12.50
N TYR A 372 -0.15 4.01 -12.34
CA TYR A 372 0.68 4.68 -13.32
C TYR A 372 2.05 4.99 -12.72
N ILE A 373 3.07 4.30 -13.21
CA ILE A 373 4.46 4.54 -12.86
C ILE A 373 5.03 5.39 -13.99
N GLU A 374 4.79 6.70 -13.97
CA GLU A 374 5.17 7.62 -15.05
C GLU A 374 6.70 7.82 -15.08
N TYR A 375 7.28 8.10 -13.91
CA TYR A 375 8.72 8.38 -13.74
C TYR A 375 9.42 7.49 -12.71
N GLY A 376 8.72 6.53 -12.08
CA GLY A 376 9.32 5.74 -10.99
C GLY A 376 10.51 4.90 -11.45
N ARG A 377 11.68 5.06 -10.81
CA ARG A 377 12.91 4.30 -11.12
C ARG A 377 13.48 3.59 -9.89
N TYR A 378 14.52 2.78 -10.08
CA TYR A 378 15.33 2.17 -9.03
C TYR A 378 14.52 1.38 -7.99
N ASN A 379 13.98 0.23 -8.40
CA ASN A 379 13.39 -0.79 -7.52
C ASN A 379 12.08 -0.37 -6.81
N ASN A 380 11.15 0.28 -7.52
CA ASN A 380 9.76 0.32 -7.08
C ASN A 380 9.13 -1.07 -7.27
N SER A 381 8.45 -1.59 -6.24
CA SER A 381 7.89 -2.94 -6.27
C SER A 381 6.42 -2.95 -5.86
N PHE A 382 5.64 -3.72 -6.61
CA PHE A 382 4.21 -3.90 -6.47
C PHE A 382 3.92 -5.39 -6.34
N SER A 383 3.61 -5.84 -5.13
CA SER A 383 3.39 -7.25 -4.81
C SER A 383 1.93 -7.47 -4.43
N GLU A 384 1.27 -8.41 -5.12
CA GLU A 384 -0.13 -8.78 -4.86
C GLU A 384 -1.10 -7.59 -5.01
N CYS A 385 -0.77 -6.64 -5.90
CA CYS A 385 -1.59 -5.48 -6.18
C CYS A 385 -2.69 -5.80 -7.20
N GLU A 386 -3.86 -5.18 -7.03
CA GLU A 386 -5.01 -5.33 -7.93
C GLU A 386 -5.34 -4.02 -8.62
N ALA A 387 -5.50 -4.06 -9.94
CA ALA A 387 -6.12 -2.98 -10.71
C ALA A 387 -7.30 -3.53 -11.51
N ASN A 388 -8.51 -3.15 -11.07
CA ASN A 388 -9.74 -3.33 -11.83
C ASN A 388 -10.16 -1.96 -12.35
N VAL A 389 -10.15 -1.81 -13.68
CA VAL A 389 -10.41 -0.52 -14.33
C VAL A 389 -11.59 -0.61 -15.29
N ASP A 390 -12.28 0.51 -15.46
CA ASP A 390 -13.35 0.65 -16.46
C ASP A 390 -12.78 0.71 -17.89
N GLY A 391 -13.63 0.45 -18.89
CA GLY A 391 -13.29 0.48 -20.31
C GLY A 391 -12.86 1.86 -20.86
N SER A 392 -12.94 2.93 -20.07
CA SER A 392 -12.36 4.25 -20.40
C SER A 392 -10.87 4.39 -20.04
N ALA A 393 -10.30 3.44 -19.29
CA ALA A 393 -8.93 3.54 -18.79
C ALA A 393 -7.89 3.32 -19.89
N GLN A 394 -6.67 3.79 -19.64
CA GLN A 394 -5.53 3.62 -20.55
C GLN A 394 -4.76 2.32 -20.27
N GLY A 395 -4.97 1.71 -19.10
CA GLY A 395 -4.41 0.43 -18.70
C GLY A 395 -4.62 0.14 -17.22
N CYS A 396 -4.51 -1.12 -16.80
CA CYS A 396 -4.54 -1.45 -15.36
C CYS A 396 -3.23 -0.99 -14.69
N PHE A 397 -2.11 -1.40 -15.27
CA PHE A 397 -0.76 -0.96 -14.92
C PHE A 397 -0.11 -0.30 -16.14
N ILE A 398 0.35 0.94 -15.99
CA ILE A 398 1.10 1.64 -17.04
C ILE A 398 2.50 1.92 -16.51
N ILE A 399 3.50 1.46 -17.25
CA ILE A 399 4.91 1.77 -17.02
C ILE A 399 5.31 2.83 -18.04
N GLY A 400 5.47 4.06 -17.56
CA GLY A 400 5.71 5.23 -18.37
C GLY A 400 7.12 5.28 -18.96
N SER A 401 7.31 6.17 -19.92
CA SER A 401 8.59 6.37 -20.61
C SER A 401 9.76 6.77 -19.70
N GLY A 402 9.49 7.36 -18.53
CA GLY A 402 10.49 7.74 -17.54
C GLY A 402 10.78 6.66 -16.50
N ALA A 403 10.07 5.54 -16.54
CA ALA A 403 10.16 4.48 -15.54
C ALA A 403 11.21 3.41 -15.89
N GLY A 404 11.80 2.85 -14.85
CA GLY A 404 12.87 1.87 -14.94
C GLY A 404 12.91 0.96 -13.73
N GLU A 405 13.41 -0.27 -13.87
CA GLU A 405 13.59 -1.20 -12.74
C GLU A 405 12.31 -1.40 -11.90
N THR A 406 11.15 -1.45 -12.56
CA THR A 406 9.86 -1.67 -11.90
C THR A 406 9.59 -3.17 -11.77
N ILE A 407 9.16 -3.60 -10.58
CA ILE A 407 8.89 -5.01 -10.30
C ILE A 407 7.40 -5.21 -10.00
N LEU A 408 6.72 -5.98 -10.83
CA LEU A 408 5.35 -6.43 -10.62
C LEU A 408 5.33 -7.91 -10.24
N ILE A 409 4.88 -8.25 -9.03
CA ILE A 409 4.82 -9.62 -8.50
C ILE A 409 3.36 -9.98 -8.23
N SER A 410 2.88 -11.02 -8.89
CA SER A 410 1.49 -11.46 -8.83
C SER A 410 0.45 -10.34 -9.00
N PRO A 411 0.59 -9.44 -10.01
CA PRO A 411 -0.44 -8.43 -10.24
C PRO A 411 -1.75 -9.08 -10.68
N TYR A 412 -2.86 -8.63 -10.10
CA TYR A 412 -4.21 -8.91 -10.58
C TYR A 412 -4.65 -7.74 -11.46
N ALA A 413 -4.90 -7.97 -12.73
CA ALA A 413 -5.34 -6.94 -13.66
C ALA A 413 -6.65 -7.34 -14.34
N GLU A 414 -7.68 -6.50 -14.21
CA GLU A 414 -9.00 -6.71 -14.80
C GLU A 414 -9.48 -5.46 -15.53
N SER A 415 -9.88 -5.65 -16.79
CA SER A 415 -10.36 -4.59 -17.66
C SER A 415 -11.26 -5.14 -18.77
N PHE A 416 -11.91 -4.25 -19.51
CA PHE A 416 -12.68 -4.58 -20.70
C PHE A 416 -12.51 -3.48 -21.77
N ASN A 417 -13.19 -3.59 -22.92
CA ASN A 417 -13.13 -2.62 -24.01
C ASN A 417 -11.72 -2.41 -24.59
N GLN A 418 -10.97 -3.51 -24.77
CA GLN A 418 -9.61 -3.53 -25.31
C GLN A 418 -8.56 -2.81 -24.45
N VAL A 419 -8.91 -2.38 -23.23
CA VAL A 419 -7.96 -1.74 -22.31
C VAL A 419 -6.90 -2.77 -21.90
N PRO A 420 -5.60 -2.49 -22.10
CA PRO A 420 -4.54 -3.44 -21.77
C PRO A 420 -4.41 -3.64 -20.26
N ASN A 421 -4.01 -4.84 -19.83
CA ASN A 421 -3.70 -5.07 -18.43
C ASN A 421 -2.37 -4.40 -18.03
N VAL A 422 -1.28 -4.68 -18.76
CA VAL A 422 0.00 -3.98 -18.59
C VAL A 422 0.35 -3.25 -19.89
N LYS A 423 0.53 -1.94 -19.82
CA LYS A 423 1.03 -1.11 -20.92
C LYS A 423 2.45 -0.67 -20.58
N LEU A 424 3.40 -1.07 -21.42
CA LEU A 424 4.79 -0.61 -21.35
C LEU A 424 4.97 0.47 -22.41
N GLU A 425 5.23 1.71 -22.00
CA GLU A 425 5.39 2.81 -22.94
C GLU A 425 6.78 2.84 -23.57
N SER A 426 6.88 3.48 -24.74
CA SER A 426 8.17 3.71 -25.39
C SER A 426 9.10 4.49 -24.47
N GLY A 427 10.28 3.94 -24.22
CA GLY A 427 11.26 4.49 -23.27
C GLY A 427 11.26 3.84 -21.89
N SER A 428 10.22 3.07 -21.51
CA SER A 428 10.25 2.28 -20.27
C SER A 428 11.33 1.20 -20.33
N GLN A 429 11.98 0.91 -19.20
CA GLN A 429 13.13 -0.01 -19.15
C GLN A 429 13.04 -0.99 -17.98
N GLU A 430 13.69 -2.14 -18.12
CA GLU A 430 14.00 -3.09 -17.03
C GLU A 430 12.80 -3.46 -16.14
N THR A 431 11.60 -3.56 -16.74
CA THR A 431 10.42 -3.99 -16.00
C THR A 431 10.40 -5.50 -15.85
N VAL A 432 10.14 -5.98 -14.64
CA VAL A 432 9.94 -7.41 -14.35
C VAL A 432 8.48 -7.65 -14.03
N ILE A 433 7.87 -8.61 -14.73
CA ILE A 433 6.49 -9.03 -14.51
C ILE A 433 6.52 -10.52 -14.16
N TYR A 434 6.06 -10.86 -12.96
CA TYR A 434 6.00 -12.24 -12.49
C TYR A 434 4.56 -12.60 -12.12
N ASN A 435 4.03 -13.68 -12.70
CA ASN A 435 2.74 -14.27 -12.33
C ASN A 435 1.54 -13.31 -12.52
N LEU A 436 1.45 -12.61 -13.67
CA LEU A 436 0.32 -11.73 -13.98
C LEU A 436 -0.96 -12.53 -14.20
N LEU A 437 -1.96 -12.31 -13.34
CA LEU A 437 -3.35 -12.67 -13.66
C LEU A 437 -3.93 -11.58 -14.57
N SER A 438 -4.30 -11.99 -15.78
CA SER A 438 -4.84 -11.10 -16.81
C SER A 438 -6.29 -11.49 -17.11
N VAL A 439 -7.22 -10.60 -16.79
CA VAL A 439 -8.65 -10.72 -17.09
C VAL A 439 -9.03 -9.54 -17.98
N SER A 440 -8.84 -9.67 -19.29
CA SER A 440 -9.09 -8.59 -20.24
C SER A 440 -9.50 -9.13 -21.61
N ASP A 441 -10.32 -8.35 -22.32
CA ASP A 441 -10.59 -8.53 -23.75
C ASP A 441 -9.55 -7.83 -24.66
N GLY A 442 -8.61 -7.08 -24.07
CA GLY A 442 -7.46 -6.45 -24.71
C GLY A 442 -6.14 -7.20 -24.52
N ALA A 443 -5.02 -6.52 -24.70
CA ALA A 443 -3.70 -7.13 -24.54
C ALA A 443 -3.36 -7.34 -23.07
N ALA A 444 -2.97 -8.58 -22.71
CA ALA A 444 -2.42 -8.86 -21.38
C ALA A 444 -1.17 -8.00 -21.08
N ILE A 445 -0.26 -7.94 -22.05
CA ILE A 445 0.90 -7.04 -22.07
C ILE A 445 0.92 -6.37 -23.44
N TRP A 446 0.77 -5.04 -23.45
CA TRP A 446 0.98 -4.19 -24.62
C TRP A 446 2.35 -3.55 -24.51
N ASP A 447 3.29 -4.07 -25.30
CA ASP A 447 4.67 -3.60 -25.30
C ASP A 447 4.93 -2.56 -26.39
N LEU A 448 5.26 -1.34 -25.97
CA LEU A 448 5.80 -0.26 -26.82
C LEU A 448 7.26 0.09 -26.45
N SER A 449 7.83 -0.61 -25.47
CA SER A 449 9.20 -0.39 -24.97
C SER A 449 10.28 -0.95 -25.89
N GLY A 450 9.90 -1.81 -26.84
CA GLY A 450 10.82 -2.51 -27.74
C GLY A 450 11.45 -3.75 -27.10
N GLY A 451 10.72 -4.46 -26.23
CA GLY A 451 11.21 -5.64 -25.53
C GLY A 451 12.05 -5.34 -24.28
N ALA A 452 11.98 -4.12 -23.75
CA ALA A 452 12.74 -3.70 -22.57
C ALA A 452 12.12 -4.19 -21.24
N TYR A 453 11.61 -5.41 -21.20
CA TYR A 453 11.01 -6.05 -20.03
C TYR A 453 11.31 -7.56 -19.98
N THR A 454 11.17 -8.14 -18.80
CA THR A 454 11.15 -9.59 -18.58
C THR A 454 9.81 -9.98 -18.00
N ALA A 455 9.22 -11.04 -18.53
CA ALA A 455 7.93 -11.56 -18.09
C ALA A 455 7.99 -13.08 -17.89
N TYR A 456 7.55 -13.53 -16.72
CA TYR A 456 7.42 -14.95 -16.39
C TYR A 456 6.02 -15.24 -15.88
N ASN A 457 5.37 -16.26 -16.46
CA ASN A 457 3.99 -16.62 -16.19
C ASN A 457 3.04 -15.41 -16.31
N ALA A 458 3.12 -14.64 -17.39
CA ALA A 458 2.41 -13.37 -17.50
C ALA A 458 1.64 -13.23 -18.81
N GLY A 459 0.31 -13.35 -18.74
CA GLY A 459 -0.63 -13.16 -19.87
C GLY A 459 -1.08 -14.47 -20.54
N PHE A 460 -2.00 -14.37 -21.51
CA PHE A 460 -2.66 -15.53 -22.12
C PHE A 460 -2.01 -15.99 -23.45
N PRO A 461 -1.92 -17.32 -23.71
CA PRO A 461 -2.12 -18.39 -22.73
C PRO A 461 -0.97 -18.44 -21.71
N TYR A 462 0.26 -18.09 -22.12
CA TYR A 462 1.41 -17.66 -21.29
C TYR A 462 2.40 -16.91 -22.20
N LYS A 463 2.62 -15.60 -22.03
CA LYS A 463 3.71 -14.88 -22.70
C LYS A 463 4.91 -14.80 -21.75
N ASN A 464 5.79 -15.79 -21.85
CA ASN A 464 7.10 -15.73 -21.18
C ASN A 464 8.07 -15.00 -22.11
N THR A 465 8.61 -13.87 -21.66
CA THR A 465 9.63 -13.11 -22.38
C THR A 465 10.86 -13.04 -21.49
N LEU A 466 11.96 -13.66 -21.91
CA LEU A 466 13.27 -13.51 -21.27
C LEU A 466 14.14 -12.64 -22.17
N GLN A 467 14.76 -11.61 -21.58
CA GLN A 467 15.82 -10.88 -22.27
C GLN A 467 17.06 -11.78 -22.46
N ARG A 468 18.00 -11.33 -23.31
CA ARG A 468 19.27 -12.03 -23.55
C ARG A 468 19.95 -12.35 -22.21
N THR A 469 20.03 -13.64 -21.90
CA THR A 469 20.56 -14.13 -20.61
C THR A 469 21.84 -14.94 -20.89
N ASN A 470 22.93 -14.60 -20.19
CA ASN A 470 24.14 -15.40 -20.22
C ASN A 470 24.01 -16.54 -19.20
N CYS A 471 23.78 -17.75 -19.68
CA CYS A 471 23.76 -18.96 -18.86
C CYS A 471 25.13 -19.62 -18.89
N ILE A 472 25.79 -19.76 -17.74
CA ILE A 472 27.06 -20.49 -17.62
C ILE A 472 26.80 -22.02 -17.64
N ASP A 473 25.64 -22.45 -17.16
CA ASP A 473 25.19 -23.84 -17.17
C ASP A 473 23.68 -23.90 -17.43
N ILE A 474 23.24 -24.88 -18.22
CA ILE A 474 21.83 -25.14 -18.53
C ILE A 474 21.58 -26.65 -18.61
N ASN A 475 20.64 -27.15 -17.81
CA ASN A 475 20.15 -28.52 -17.92
C ASN A 475 18.74 -28.51 -18.52
N THR A 476 18.62 -28.92 -19.79
CA THR A 476 17.34 -29.02 -20.48
C THR A 476 16.96 -30.48 -20.67
N LYS A 477 15.70 -30.84 -20.37
CA LYS A 477 15.18 -32.20 -20.63
C LYS A 477 14.98 -32.48 -22.12
N LEU A 478 14.59 -31.45 -22.88
CA LEU A 478 14.38 -31.49 -24.32
C LEU A 478 14.62 -30.10 -24.90
N HIS A 479 15.40 -30.03 -25.97
CA HIS A 479 15.59 -28.83 -26.78
C HIS A 479 14.83 -29.02 -28.10
N ARG A 480 14.01 -28.05 -28.49
CA ARG A 480 13.35 -27.99 -29.81
C ARG A 480 13.90 -26.79 -30.57
N TYR A 481 14.13 -26.98 -31.88
CA TYR A 481 14.61 -25.95 -32.78
C TYR A 481 13.46 -25.48 -33.68
N ASP A 482 13.27 -24.16 -33.80
CA ASP A 482 12.27 -23.60 -34.70
C ASP A 482 12.61 -23.91 -36.16
N THR A 483 11.65 -24.49 -36.87
CA THR A 483 11.84 -25.05 -38.21
C THR A 483 10.90 -24.42 -39.24
N SER A 484 11.42 -23.95 -40.38
CA SER A 484 10.64 -23.48 -41.52
C SER A 484 10.70 -24.48 -42.68
N TYR A 485 9.58 -24.71 -43.37
CA TYR A 485 9.56 -25.44 -44.65
C TYR A 485 9.34 -24.46 -45.81
N ILE A 486 10.23 -24.50 -46.80
CA ILE A 486 10.21 -23.61 -47.97
C ILE A 486 10.12 -24.48 -49.24
N ASP A 487 9.07 -24.30 -50.03
CA ASP A 487 8.88 -25.00 -51.31
C ASP A 487 8.53 -23.98 -52.39
N THR A 488 9.56 -23.54 -53.12
CA THR A 488 9.45 -22.48 -54.13
C THR A 488 10.58 -22.61 -55.16
N SER A 489 10.60 -21.73 -56.15
CA SER A 489 11.71 -21.58 -57.10
C SER A 489 12.15 -20.11 -57.17
N GLY A 490 13.35 -19.86 -57.70
CA GLY A 490 13.90 -18.51 -57.79
C GLY A 490 14.78 -18.15 -56.59
N GLU A 491 14.36 -17.20 -55.77
CA GLU A 491 15.16 -16.68 -54.64
C GLU A 491 14.33 -16.60 -53.36
N VAL A 492 14.94 -16.93 -52.22
CA VAL A 492 14.39 -16.68 -50.88
C VAL A 492 15.46 -16.06 -49.98
N ILE A 493 15.09 -15.04 -49.20
CA ILE A 493 15.93 -14.45 -48.17
C ILE A 493 15.46 -14.99 -46.82
N LEU A 494 16.38 -15.59 -46.07
CA LEU A 494 16.10 -16.10 -44.73
C LEU A 494 16.15 -14.95 -43.72
N ASP A 495 15.30 -15.01 -42.70
CA ASP A 495 15.35 -14.15 -41.52
C ASP A 495 15.93 -14.91 -40.32
N THR A 496 16.07 -14.23 -39.19
CA THR A 496 16.60 -14.83 -37.95
C THR A 496 15.52 -15.48 -37.08
N SER A 497 14.31 -15.72 -37.60
CA SER A 497 13.20 -16.27 -36.81
C SER A 497 13.21 -17.79 -36.68
N HIS A 498 13.94 -18.49 -37.56
CA HIS A 498 14.08 -19.95 -37.53
C HIS A 498 15.55 -20.34 -37.55
N SER A 499 15.87 -21.48 -36.93
CA SER A 499 17.24 -22.03 -36.90
C SER A 499 17.41 -23.24 -37.82
N VAL A 500 16.30 -23.82 -38.29
CA VAL A 500 16.29 -24.95 -39.23
C VAL A 500 15.40 -24.62 -40.42
N HIS A 501 15.95 -24.72 -41.62
CA HIS A 501 15.28 -24.47 -42.89
C HIS A 501 15.29 -25.74 -43.73
N LEU A 502 14.12 -26.35 -43.86
CA LEU A 502 13.86 -27.49 -44.73
C LEU A 502 13.40 -26.96 -46.08
N ILE A 503 14.19 -27.17 -47.13
CA ILE A 503 14.00 -26.51 -48.42
C ILE A 503 13.79 -27.53 -49.52
N SER A 504 12.71 -27.35 -50.28
CA SER A 504 12.39 -28.07 -51.51
C SER A 504 12.69 -27.20 -52.72
N SER A 505 13.45 -27.73 -53.67
CA SER A 505 13.64 -27.18 -55.02
C SER A 505 12.88 -27.99 -56.09
N TYR A 506 11.83 -28.72 -55.70
CA TYR A 506 11.05 -29.54 -56.63
C TYR A 506 10.46 -28.72 -57.78
N GLY A 507 10.00 -27.49 -57.49
CA GLY A 507 9.44 -26.55 -58.47
C GLY A 507 10.46 -25.84 -59.37
N GLY A 508 11.77 -26.00 -59.13
CA GLY A 508 12.85 -25.35 -59.89
C GLY A 508 14.07 -25.02 -59.03
N ALA A 509 15.20 -24.67 -59.65
CA ALA A 509 16.39 -24.22 -58.93
C ALA A 509 16.08 -23.02 -58.02
N LEU A 510 16.76 -22.97 -56.87
CA LEU A 510 16.46 -22.02 -55.80
C LEU A 510 17.76 -21.45 -55.19
N THR A 511 17.83 -20.13 -55.07
CA THR A 511 18.88 -19.42 -54.33
C THR A 511 18.36 -19.05 -52.96
N VAL A 512 19.07 -19.47 -51.92
CA VAL A 512 18.74 -19.19 -50.52
C VAL A 512 19.77 -18.21 -49.98
N LYS A 513 19.35 -17.00 -49.67
CA LYS A 513 20.19 -15.94 -49.12
C LYS A 513 20.12 -15.94 -47.61
N LEU A 514 21.27 -16.09 -46.96
CA LEU A 514 21.44 -15.81 -45.55
C LEU A 514 21.26 -14.30 -45.31
N PRO A 515 20.69 -13.88 -44.16
CA PRO A 515 20.57 -12.46 -43.84
C PRO A 515 21.95 -11.81 -43.65
N GLU A 516 21.98 -10.48 -43.64
CA GLU A 516 23.19 -9.70 -43.40
C GLU A 516 23.87 -10.15 -42.07
N PRO A 517 25.17 -10.50 -42.06
CA PRO A 517 25.84 -11.07 -40.90
C PRO A 517 25.69 -10.21 -39.64
N ALA A 518 25.73 -8.88 -39.78
CA ALA A 518 25.60 -7.91 -38.69
C ALA A 518 24.26 -7.99 -37.96
N GLN A 519 23.20 -8.47 -38.64
CA GLN A 519 21.87 -8.67 -38.05
C GLN A 519 21.71 -10.07 -37.42
N ALA A 520 22.70 -10.95 -37.62
CA ALA A 520 22.66 -12.36 -37.23
C ALA A 520 23.84 -12.79 -36.34
N VAL A 521 24.43 -11.87 -35.56
CA VAL A 521 25.59 -12.17 -34.70
C VAL A 521 25.32 -13.35 -33.76
N GLY A 522 26.09 -14.43 -33.91
CA GLY A 522 25.97 -15.65 -33.10
C GLY A 522 24.81 -16.57 -33.49
N VAL A 523 24.10 -16.28 -34.59
CA VAL A 523 23.02 -17.14 -35.10
C VAL A 523 23.61 -18.34 -35.82
N VAL A 524 23.06 -19.54 -35.51
CA VAL A 524 23.32 -20.78 -36.25
C VAL A 524 22.09 -21.14 -37.07
N MET A 525 22.27 -21.36 -38.37
CA MET A 525 21.22 -21.80 -39.29
C MET A 525 21.58 -23.13 -39.95
N MET A 526 20.65 -24.08 -39.95
CA MET A 526 20.70 -25.29 -40.76
C MET A 526 19.86 -25.08 -42.02
N ILE A 527 20.44 -25.28 -43.20
CA ILE A 527 19.70 -25.40 -44.46
C ILE A 527 19.82 -26.83 -44.95
N LYS A 528 18.69 -27.52 -45.14
CA LYS A 528 18.63 -28.90 -45.61
C LYS A 528 17.71 -29.03 -46.81
N LYS A 529 18.21 -29.63 -47.88
CA LYS A 529 17.40 -30.03 -49.04
C LYS A 529 16.54 -31.25 -48.69
N THR A 530 15.23 -31.17 -48.95
CA THR A 530 14.28 -32.23 -48.57
C THR A 530 13.67 -32.99 -49.74
N ASP A 531 13.86 -32.54 -50.98
CA ASP A 531 13.28 -33.17 -52.16
C ASP A 531 14.32 -33.89 -53.03
N SER A 532 13.86 -34.85 -53.82
CA SER A 532 14.67 -35.69 -54.70
C SER A 532 14.89 -35.13 -56.11
N SER A 533 14.49 -33.87 -56.38
CA SER A 533 14.68 -33.29 -57.72
C SER A 533 16.15 -33.00 -58.01
N ALA A 534 16.50 -32.96 -59.30
CA ALA A 534 17.84 -32.61 -59.77
C ALA A 534 18.16 -31.10 -59.66
N ASN A 535 17.20 -30.29 -59.20
CA ASN A 535 17.38 -28.85 -59.06
C ASN A 535 18.25 -28.54 -57.85
N VAL A 536 19.31 -27.74 -58.06
CA VAL A 536 20.26 -27.37 -57.01
C VAL A 536 19.69 -26.23 -56.16
N ILE A 537 19.92 -26.30 -54.86
CA ILE A 537 19.77 -25.18 -53.93
C ILE A 537 21.13 -24.51 -53.76
N THR A 538 21.21 -23.22 -54.05
CA THR A 538 22.41 -22.41 -53.89
C THR A 538 22.28 -21.52 -52.67
N VAL A 539 23.01 -21.82 -51.61
CA VAL A 539 23.08 -20.97 -50.41
C VAL A 539 24.11 -19.88 -50.64
N THR A 540 23.71 -18.62 -50.46
CA THR A 540 24.56 -17.44 -50.57
C THR A 540 24.23 -16.47 -49.42
N GLU A 541 24.75 -15.26 -49.46
CA GLU A 541 24.47 -14.18 -48.53
C GLU A 541 23.75 -13.04 -49.25
N ASP A 542 22.82 -12.36 -48.58
CA ASP A 542 22.21 -11.15 -49.14
C ASP A 542 23.24 -10.01 -49.18
N GLY A 543 23.66 -9.63 -50.40
CA GLY A 543 24.69 -8.60 -50.61
C GLY A 543 26.14 -9.06 -50.43
N GLY A 544 26.39 -10.35 -50.14
CA GLY A 544 27.72 -10.90 -49.90
C GLY A 544 28.09 -12.11 -50.75
N ALA A 545 29.28 -12.67 -50.49
CA ALA A 545 29.80 -13.80 -51.27
C ALA A 545 29.23 -15.16 -50.83
N GLY A 546 28.56 -15.23 -49.68
CA GLY A 546 28.04 -16.47 -49.09
C GLY A 546 28.92 -17.02 -47.97
N PRO A 547 28.53 -18.16 -47.36
CA PRO A 547 29.28 -18.74 -46.26
C PRO A 547 30.69 -19.20 -46.67
N ASP A 548 31.68 -18.97 -45.82
CA ASP A 548 33.12 -19.08 -46.11
C ASP A 548 33.57 -18.28 -47.36
N GLY A 549 32.89 -17.16 -47.65
CA GLY A 549 33.21 -16.28 -48.77
C GLY A 549 32.83 -16.82 -50.15
N ARG A 550 31.90 -17.78 -50.22
CA ARG A 550 31.44 -18.40 -51.48
C ARG A 550 30.02 -18.94 -51.40
N SER A 551 29.39 -19.20 -52.55
CA SER A 551 28.14 -19.95 -52.59
C SER A 551 28.33 -21.42 -52.21
N TYR A 552 27.38 -21.97 -51.48
CA TYR A 552 27.32 -23.37 -51.06
C TYR A 552 26.20 -24.11 -51.78
N PHE A 553 26.44 -25.33 -52.28
CA PHE A 553 25.48 -26.03 -53.14
C PHE A 553 24.93 -27.28 -52.48
N LEU A 554 23.60 -27.42 -52.45
CA LEU A 554 22.89 -28.64 -52.02
C LEU A 554 22.23 -29.26 -53.25
N GLY A 555 22.73 -30.41 -53.69
CA GLY A 555 22.43 -30.98 -55.00
C GLY A 555 21.50 -32.19 -55.00
N VAL A 556 21.41 -32.92 -53.88
CA VAL A 556 20.55 -34.10 -53.74
C VAL A 556 19.76 -34.05 -52.44
N GLU A 557 18.73 -34.89 -52.36
CA GLU A 557 17.93 -35.05 -51.16
C GLU A 557 18.82 -35.32 -49.94
N ASN A 558 18.52 -34.68 -48.81
CA ASN A 558 19.24 -34.75 -47.54
C ASN A 558 20.61 -34.05 -47.48
N ASP A 559 21.05 -33.39 -48.54
CA ASP A 559 22.17 -32.44 -48.44
C ASP A 559 21.83 -31.33 -47.44
N TYR A 560 22.77 -31.00 -46.57
CA TYR A 560 22.60 -29.91 -45.61
C TYR A 560 23.88 -29.11 -45.37
N VAL A 561 23.72 -27.88 -44.92
CA VAL A 561 24.79 -27.02 -44.41
C VAL A 561 24.32 -26.34 -43.14
N ASN A 562 25.16 -26.37 -42.10
CA ASN A 562 25.02 -25.56 -40.90
C ASN A 562 26.01 -24.41 -40.99
N VAL A 563 25.50 -23.20 -40.82
CA VAL A 563 26.30 -21.97 -40.86
C VAL A 563 26.17 -21.17 -39.57
N LEU A 564 27.24 -20.48 -39.18
CA LEU A 564 27.30 -19.58 -38.03
C LEU A 564 27.71 -18.18 -38.51
N SER A 565 27.01 -17.13 -38.07
CA SER A 565 27.48 -15.75 -38.26
C SER A 565 28.26 -15.27 -37.04
N ASN A 566 29.40 -14.62 -37.27
CA ASN A 566 30.16 -13.90 -36.23
C ASN A 566 29.82 -12.40 -36.19
N GLY A 567 28.88 -11.93 -37.00
CA GLY A 567 28.54 -10.52 -37.16
C GLY A 567 29.23 -9.80 -38.32
N ALA A 568 30.27 -10.38 -38.92
CA ALA A 568 30.97 -9.83 -40.08
C ALA A 568 30.81 -10.70 -41.33
N GLU A 569 30.79 -12.03 -41.16
CA GLU A 569 30.64 -13.00 -42.25
C GLU A 569 29.97 -14.29 -41.74
N TRP A 570 29.56 -15.15 -42.67
CA TRP A 570 29.00 -16.48 -42.37
C TRP A 570 30.06 -17.57 -42.55
N PHE A 571 30.09 -18.54 -41.62
CA PHE A 571 31.01 -19.68 -41.65
C PHE A 571 30.26 -20.99 -41.76
N VAL A 572 30.75 -21.92 -42.58
CA VAL A 572 30.25 -23.30 -42.55
C VAL A 572 30.83 -24.02 -41.34
N ILE A 573 29.97 -24.45 -40.41
CA ILE A 573 30.39 -25.18 -39.20
C ILE A 573 30.14 -26.68 -39.29
N SER A 574 29.25 -27.13 -40.18
CA SER A 574 29.02 -28.55 -40.45
C SER A 574 28.29 -28.72 -41.78
N SER A 575 28.62 -29.77 -42.54
CA SER A 575 27.86 -30.18 -43.72
C SER A 575 28.19 -31.63 -44.07
N ASN A 576 27.27 -32.32 -44.74
CA ASN A 576 27.56 -33.61 -45.40
C ASN A 576 28.20 -33.45 -46.80
N ARG A 577 28.47 -32.23 -47.26
CA ARG A 577 29.11 -31.91 -48.54
C ARG A 577 30.41 -31.11 -48.42
N SER A 578 31.02 -31.06 -47.24
CA SER A 578 32.32 -30.39 -47.06
C SER A 578 33.31 -30.87 -48.13
N PRO A 579 33.96 -29.97 -48.90
CA PRO A 579 34.92 -30.39 -49.92
C PRO A 579 36.02 -31.22 -49.28
N GLY A 580 36.19 -32.48 -49.72
CA GLY A 580 37.30 -33.31 -49.26
C GLY A 580 38.63 -32.67 -49.64
N ASN A 581 39.61 -32.67 -48.73
CA ASN A 581 40.90 -32.06 -49.01
C ASN A 581 41.65 -32.94 -50.02
N THR A 582 41.71 -32.49 -51.27
CA THR A 582 42.36 -33.19 -52.39
C THR A 582 43.56 -32.37 -52.87
N ARG A 583 44.75 -32.97 -52.94
CA ARG A 583 45.95 -32.31 -53.48
C ARG A 583 46.40 -32.94 -54.79
N TYR A 584 46.79 -32.10 -55.75
CA TYR A 584 47.50 -32.52 -56.94
C TYR A 584 48.99 -32.18 -56.82
N HIS A 585 49.87 -33.08 -57.27
CA HIS A 585 51.31 -32.82 -57.36
C HIS A 585 51.91 -33.51 -58.59
N ASP A 586 52.73 -32.79 -59.36
CA ASP A 586 53.52 -33.31 -60.47
C ASP A 586 55.01 -33.14 -60.16
N GLY A 587 55.77 -34.23 -60.19
CA GLY A 587 57.17 -34.18 -59.78
C GLY A 587 57.89 -35.53 -59.85
N SER A 588 59.06 -35.56 -59.20
CA SER A 588 59.89 -36.76 -59.05
C SER A 588 60.57 -36.74 -57.67
N GLY A 589 61.16 -37.86 -57.24
CA GLY A 589 61.79 -37.96 -55.92
C GLY A 589 60.79 -38.26 -54.81
N THR A 590 61.09 -37.88 -53.57
CA THR A 590 60.21 -38.17 -52.42
C THR A 590 59.22 -37.04 -52.19
N TYR A 591 57.94 -37.38 -52.09
CA TYR A 591 56.86 -36.48 -51.70
C TYR A 591 56.24 -37.02 -50.41
N ASP A 592 56.41 -36.28 -49.32
CA ASP A 592 55.85 -36.64 -48.02
C ASP A 592 54.34 -36.37 -47.99
N ILE A 593 53.57 -37.38 -47.60
CA ILE A 593 52.11 -37.32 -47.53
C ILE A 593 51.71 -36.66 -46.21
N ASP A 594 50.95 -35.58 -46.32
CA ASP A 594 50.41 -34.80 -45.21
C ASP A 594 49.02 -35.34 -44.84
N MET A 595 48.88 -35.82 -43.61
CA MET A 595 47.64 -36.44 -43.10
C MET A 595 46.48 -35.44 -42.91
N ALA A 596 46.69 -34.16 -43.20
CA ALA A 596 45.60 -33.21 -43.36
C ALA A 596 44.83 -33.35 -44.69
N THR A 597 45.32 -34.14 -45.65
CA THR A 597 44.72 -34.33 -46.99
C THR A 597 44.24 -35.77 -47.18
N ASP A 598 42.98 -35.94 -47.58
CA ASP A 598 42.36 -37.26 -47.70
C ASP A 598 42.63 -37.94 -49.05
N THR A 599 42.83 -37.14 -50.11
CA THR A 599 43.07 -37.65 -51.47
C THR A 599 44.25 -36.94 -52.15
N TYR A 600 45.18 -37.72 -52.70
CA TYR A 600 46.30 -37.25 -53.49
C TYR A 600 46.18 -37.72 -54.94
N LEU A 601 46.24 -36.77 -55.86
CA LEU A 601 46.36 -36.98 -57.30
C LEU A 601 47.81 -36.70 -57.68
N LEU A 602 48.61 -37.75 -57.86
CA LEU A 602 50.04 -37.62 -58.10
C LEU A 602 50.37 -37.93 -59.55
N SER A 603 51.19 -37.07 -60.17
CA SER A 603 51.79 -37.27 -61.48
C SER A 603 53.29 -37.50 -61.31
N SER A 604 53.79 -38.59 -61.89
CA SER A 604 55.21 -38.90 -62.00
C SER A 604 55.71 -38.69 -63.43
N TYR A 605 55.06 -37.82 -64.21
CA TYR A 605 55.41 -37.58 -65.62
C TYR A 605 56.86 -37.11 -65.76
N GLY A 606 57.33 -36.26 -64.84
CA GLY A 606 58.70 -35.75 -64.78
C GLY A 606 59.76 -36.72 -64.22
N GLY A 607 59.36 -37.89 -63.70
CA GLY A 607 60.27 -38.90 -63.15
C GLY A 607 59.63 -39.74 -62.04
N ALA A 608 60.20 -40.90 -61.71
CA ALA A 608 59.68 -41.75 -60.65
C ALA A 608 59.58 -41.02 -59.30
N MET A 609 58.52 -41.31 -58.54
CA MET A 609 58.19 -40.63 -57.29
C MET A 609 57.98 -41.65 -56.17
N THR A 610 58.34 -41.27 -54.94
CA THR A 610 57.98 -41.99 -53.71
C THR A 610 56.99 -41.15 -52.93
N ALA A 611 55.75 -41.62 -52.82
CA ALA A 611 54.73 -41.05 -51.95
C ALA A 611 54.94 -41.63 -50.54
N ARG A 612 55.58 -40.89 -49.65
CA ARG A 612 56.01 -41.40 -48.35
C ARG A 612 55.02 -41.02 -47.25
N LEU A 613 54.35 -42.02 -46.68
CA LEU A 613 53.50 -41.89 -45.50
C LEU A 613 54.37 -41.59 -44.27
N PRO A 614 53.85 -40.87 -43.26
CA PRO A 614 54.52 -40.75 -41.97
C PRO A 614 54.59 -42.13 -41.26
N PRO A 615 55.41 -42.28 -40.20
CA PRO A 615 55.39 -43.48 -39.38
C PRO A 615 53.97 -43.82 -38.94
N ALA A 616 53.53 -45.08 -38.99
CA ALA A 616 52.16 -45.47 -38.67
C ALA A 616 51.74 -45.06 -37.24
N ASN A 617 52.72 -44.97 -36.32
CA ASN A 617 52.52 -44.55 -34.93
C ASN A 617 52.65 -43.03 -34.70
N ALA A 618 52.89 -42.23 -35.75
CA ALA A 618 52.87 -40.77 -35.64
C ALA A 618 51.45 -40.31 -35.25
N ALA A 619 51.36 -39.26 -34.43
CA ALA A 619 50.08 -38.80 -33.88
C ALA A 619 49.09 -38.38 -34.98
N GLU A 620 49.61 -37.84 -36.08
CA GLU A 620 48.87 -37.45 -37.26
C GLU A 620 48.39 -38.64 -38.12
N ALA A 621 48.96 -39.84 -37.94
CA ALA A 621 48.67 -41.01 -38.77
C ALA A 621 47.59 -41.94 -38.17
N VAL A 622 47.54 -42.12 -36.85
CA VAL A 622 46.70 -43.13 -36.19
C VAL A 622 45.21 -42.96 -36.54
N GLY A 623 44.61 -44.00 -37.12
CA GLY A 623 43.19 -44.02 -37.52
C GLY A 623 42.87 -43.24 -38.80
N ARG A 624 43.85 -42.58 -39.44
CA ARG A 624 43.63 -41.82 -40.67
C ARG A 624 43.66 -42.73 -41.89
N THR A 625 42.80 -42.39 -42.86
CA THR A 625 42.74 -43.02 -44.17
C THR A 625 43.15 -42.02 -45.24
N VAL A 626 44.03 -42.42 -46.16
CA VAL A 626 44.45 -41.58 -47.30
C VAL A 626 44.36 -42.37 -48.59
N THR A 627 43.87 -41.72 -49.65
CA THR A 627 43.85 -42.27 -51.01
C THR A 627 44.91 -41.60 -51.86
N ILE A 628 45.75 -42.38 -52.54
CA ILE A 628 46.80 -41.89 -53.44
C ILE A 628 46.54 -42.49 -54.82
N LYS A 629 46.42 -41.65 -55.85
CA LYS A 629 46.14 -42.07 -57.22
C LYS A 629 47.17 -41.51 -58.19
N LYS A 630 47.73 -42.36 -59.03
CA LYS A 630 48.57 -41.95 -60.16
C LYS A 630 47.67 -41.41 -61.28
N THR A 631 47.93 -40.21 -61.75
CA THR A 631 47.09 -39.54 -62.76
C THR A 631 47.68 -39.49 -64.15
N ASP A 632 48.99 -39.68 -64.30
CA ASP A 632 49.68 -39.52 -65.59
C ASP A 632 49.94 -40.87 -66.30
N PRO A 633 50.08 -40.87 -67.64
CA PRO A 633 50.32 -42.07 -68.44
C PRO A 633 51.79 -42.48 -68.57
N SER A 634 52.74 -41.81 -67.90
CA SER A 634 54.16 -42.16 -68.03
C SER A 634 54.46 -43.53 -67.41
N SER A 635 55.54 -44.16 -67.88
CA SER A 635 56.07 -45.43 -67.34
C SER A 635 56.74 -45.28 -65.97
N ASN A 636 56.91 -44.04 -65.48
CA ASN A 636 57.45 -43.78 -64.16
C ASN A 636 56.46 -44.25 -63.09
N THR A 637 56.97 -44.94 -62.07
CA THR A 637 56.15 -45.49 -60.98
C THR A 637 56.06 -44.51 -59.82
N ILE A 638 54.89 -44.47 -59.17
CA ILE A 638 54.71 -43.85 -57.85
C ILE A 638 54.77 -44.96 -56.81
N THR A 639 55.77 -44.93 -55.95
CA THR A 639 55.96 -45.93 -54.88
C THR A 639 55.41 -45.39 -53.58
N VAL A 640 54.33 -45.98 -53.06
CA VAL A 640 53.79 -45.63 -51.74
C VAL A 640 54.61 -46.35 -50.67
N SER A 641 55.25 -45.59 -49.80
CA SER A 641 56.15 -46.10 -48.75
C SER A 641 55.81 -45.49 -47.39
N GLU A 642 56.55 -45.85 -46.36
CA GLU A 642 56.43 -45.29 -45.00
C GLU A 642 57.79 -44.77 -44.54
N GLN A 643 57.79 -43.62 -43.87
CA GLN A 643 58.98 -43.07 -43.25
C GLN A 643 59.41 -43.94 -42.06
N GLY A 644 60.58 -44.56 -42.17
CA GLY A 644 61.12 -45.40 -41.11
C GLY A 644 60.45 -46.77 -40.97
N GLY A 645 59.51 -47.11 -41.87
CA GLY A 645 58.80 -48.38 -41.91
C GLY A 645 58.88 -49.06 -43.27
N ALA A 646 58.26 -50.23 -43.37
CA ALA A 646 58.31 -51.01 -44.60
C ALA A 646 57.27 -50.54 -45.64
N GLY A 647 56.24 -49.78 -45.24
CA GLY A 647 55.13 -49.36 -46.09
C GLY A 647 53.82 -50.09 -45.78
N PRO A 648 52.72 -49.75 -46.48
CA PRO A 648 51.42 -50.40 -46.29
C PRO A 648 51.46 -51.91 -46.49
N ASP A 649 50.81 -52.67 -45.60
CA ASP A 649 50.85 -54.14 -45.51
C ASP A 649 52.28 -54.72 -45.42
N GLY A 650 53.23 -53.94 -44.89
CA GLY A 650 54.59 -54.39 -44.59
C GLY A 650 55.57 -54.32 -45.76
N TYR A 651 55.25 -53.64 -46.86
CA TYR A 651 56.19 -53.35 -47.96
C TYR A 651 55.75 -52.15 -48.82
N ALA A 652 56.68 -51.58 -49.60
CA ALA A 652 56.40 -50.44 -50.46
C ALA A 652 55.54 -50.84 -51.68
N GLN A 653 54.49 -50.08 -51.96
CA GLN A 653 53.45 -50.42 -52.94
C GLN A 653 53.60 -49.60 -54.23
N PRO A 654 53.83 -50.22 -55.39
CA PRO A 654 53.93 -49.50 -56.66
C PRO A 654 52.55 -49.17 -57.24
N LEU A 655 52.40 -47.96 -57.78
CA LEU A 655 51.34 -47.53 -58.69
C LEU A 655 51.99 -47.28 -60.06
N SER A 656 51.90 -48.25 -60.96
CA SER A 656 52.70 -48.29 -62.20
C SER A 656 51.93 -47.91 -63.47
N SER A 657 50.60 -47.85 -63.42
CA SER A 657 49.75 -47.44 -64.54
C SER A 657 48.92 -46.22 -64.19
N GLN A 658 48.56 -45.45 -65.22
CA GLN A 658 47.58 -44.38 -65.10
C GLN A 658 46.32 -44.94 -64.44
N TYR A 659 45.77 -44.17 -63.50
CA TYR A 659 44.59 -44.48 -62.70
C TYR A 659 44.75 -45.49 -61.58
N ASN A 660 45.92 -46.13 -61.42
CA ASN A 660 46.16 -46.93 -60.23
C ASN A 660 46.03 -46.07 -58.98
N ALA A 661 45.14 -46.49 -58.08
CA ALA A 661 44.92 -45.89 -56.79
C ALA A 661 45.24 -46.87 -55.66
N ILE A 662 45.52 -46.33 -54.48
CA ILE A 662 45.61 -47.12 -53.26
C ILE A 662 45.03 -46.29 -52.12
N THR A 663 44.19 -46.92 -51.32
CA THR A 663 43.66 -46.36 -50.08
C THR A 663 44.24 -47.16 -48.93
N VAL A 664 44.86 -46.45 -47.98
CA VAL A 664 45.51 -47.06 -46.83
C VAL A 664 45.03 -46.41 -45.54
N VAL A 665 44.98 -47.19 -44.45
CA VAL A 665 44.59 -46.74 -43.12
C VAL A 665 45.64 -47.15 -42.09
N SER A 666 46.02 -46.26 -41.17
CA SER A 666 46.90 -46.63 -40.07
C SER A 666 46.08 -47.08 -38.86
N ASN A 667 46.48 -48.16 -38.20
CA ASN A 667 45.93 -48.56 -36.91
C ASN A 667 46.77 -48.09 -35.71
N GLY A 668 47.78 -47.26 -35.94
CA GLY A 668 48.73 -46.79 -34.92
C GLY A 668 49.96 -47.68 -34.73
N ALA A 669 50.00 -48.86 -35.34
CA ALA A 669 51.17 -49.74 -35.36
C ALA A 669 51.70 -49.95 -36.79
N GLN A 670 50.81 -50.07 -37.77
CA GLN A 670 51.13 -50.32 -39.17
C GLN A 670 50.10 -49.66 -40.09
N TRP A 671 50.51 -49.39 -41.33
CA TRP A 671 49.61 -49.02 -42.43
C TRP A 671 49.01 -50.27 -43.07
N TYR A 672 47.69 -50.29 -43.23
CA TYR A 672 46.93 -51.36 -43.88
C TYR A 672 46.32 -50.89 -45.19
N ILE A 673 46.34 -51.74 -46.21
CA ILE A 673 45.66 -51.47 -47.47
C ILE A 673 44.19 -51.82 -47.32
N VAL A 674 43.31 -50.84 -47.51
CA VAL A 674 41.85 -51.02 -47.49
C VAL A 674 41.28 -51.13 -48.90
N ASN A 675 41.93 -50.51 -49.89
CA ASN A 675 41.58 -50.67 -51.30
C ASN A 675 42.82 -50.45 -52.17
N LYS A 676 42.94 -51.17 -53.29
CA LYS A 676 44.06 -51.01 -54.22
C LYS A 676 43.66 -51.33 -55.67
N PHE A 677 44.19 -50.49 -56.56
CA PHE A 677 44.09 -50.39 -58.03
C PHE A 677 42.96 -49.51 -58.56
#